data_AF-A0A124BYZ2-F1
#
_entry.id   AF-A0A124BYZ2-F1
#
_cell.length_a   1.000
_cell.length_b   1.000
_cell.length_c   1.000
_cell.angle_alpha   90.00
_cell.angle_beta   90.00
_cell.angle_gamma   90.00
#
_symmetry.space_group_name_H-M   'P 1'
#
loop_
_entity.id
_entity.type
_entity.pdbx_description
1 polymer ?
#
loop_
_entity_poly.entity_id
_entity_poly.type
_entity_poly.pdbx_seq_one_letter_code
_entity_poly.pdbx_strand_id
1 'polypeptide(L)'
;MMMDMLPVLGDGAVVVKPTCAAEVAAAVKFAFASKLSLAVCGGGHSTSGASSSEGMLIHLGNMREVEINETNMTVSFEGGCVWADIDKPLEARGLAVVGGAVNHTGVGGLILGGGHGWLTAKHGLAIDNLLAVQIVTADGCILEASETESEDLFWAVRGAGAQLGVVTRFLYRIHHQEEVWSGILVFAPDSLPELVAFANQFHSRDNREGHCLTIGVGHTLDGTTRILTAVPLYQGSDGEAKGYFSGLLDMKPIMNSTRMMSIAEVNTLQNPLCEHGMRRHQGSANVTMPLQIEAFQRMADMVWSFHNDHPNVTVCSMAVELFSTHKLREVPQHATVYANRGAYYDVVTIFGWTDPSLDATVRQFNAKLCATIRNFNGYERQRHGEGDHLEKGPVGRYLNMENEPVKPNDAYGDNLERLRMVKTSNLDEAPKLLSEIAEDVKRLGTDSDDIRKDAMFKCRQLFLALSTPREIMADHCWGQIGAMMAVGFGVDSGLWVLMAQNGDKPQRVPDLASSLGIEPKLLSRLMRHLSAMGLLNEVGEDEYQPTNYTKALSLPQIGNGYLAIPLRTSTSCTSAGCLKFHEISRKRGWTNPTNPEATSLMNAYGTDKDLFSWVNELGYGKHLNDYLGGYNLGRRWWIHPDVYPVKERLINGADPGPDAPFLVDIGGNVGHDLKRFRAAFPDAPGKFILQDLPMMVRQIKDLDSSIVCVEYDFRDEQPVKGAFGLFHFFSYHVFANAWFVYIQALEPITYTQPYITGVTMLLINEFLVPETGAHWEITGLDMMMLGLFSSEQRTRAAWYDLIERRAGLKIIQIWSAGAGVESVIECEVINYEGEA
;
A
#
# COMPACT_ATOMS: atom_id res chain seq x y z
N MET A 1 35.04 -37.89 21.15
CA MET A 1 34.79 -37.28 19.83
C MET A 1 33.29 -37.04 19.75
N MET A 2 32.84 -35.87 20.21
CA MET A 2 31.46 -35.42 20.06
C MET A 2 31.30 -34.92 18.63
N MET A 3 30.44 -35.57 17.87
CA MET A 3 30.03 -35.13 16.55
C MET A 3 28.93 -34.11 16.78
N ASP A 4 29.16 -32.85 16.39
CA ASP A 4 28.16 -31.79 16.41
C ASP A 4 26.94 -32.22 15.59
N MET A 5 25.89 -32.70 16.28
CA MET A 5 24.59 -32.98 15.66
C MET A 5 23.91 -31.64 15.39
N LEU A 6 24.18 -31.10 14.19
CA LEU A 6 23.42 -30.00 13.61
C LEU A 6 21.90 -30.34 13.66
N PRO A 7 21.02 -29.35 13.88
CA PRO A 7 19.58 -29.56 13.75
C PRO A 7 19.29 -30.13 12.36
N VAL A 8 18.35 -31.08 12.28
CA VAL A 8 17.86 -31.61 10.99
C VAL A 8 17.24 -30.44 10.22
N LEU A 9 18.03 -29.84 9.35
CA LEU A 9 17.58 -28.86 8.36
C LEU A 9 16.64 -29.65 7.44
N GLY A 10 15.42 -29.15 7.20
CA GLY A 10 14.52 -29.76 6.22
C GLY A 10 15.21 -29.88 4.86
N ASP A 11 14.65 -30.68 3.94
CA ASP A 11 15.13 -30.92 2.57
C ASP A 11 15.10 -29.64 1.70
N GLY A 12 15.76 -28.57 2.14
CA GLY A 12 15.92 -27.33 1.39
C GLY A 12 16.84 -27.55 0.21
N ALA A 13 16.40 -27.15 -0.98
CA ALA A 13 17.21 -27.18 -2.18
C ALA A 13 18.55 -26.43 -2.02
N VAL A 14 18.61 -25.39 -1.17
CA VAL A 14 19.81 -24.61 -0.86
C VAL A 14 19.84 -24.12 0.59
N VAL A 15 20.97 -24.28 1.30
CA VAL A 15 21.21 -23.66 2.62
C VAL A 15 22.37 -22.66 2.52
N VAL A 16 22.12 -21.41 2.88
CA VAL A 16 23.12 -20.33 2.90
C VAL A 16 23.45 -19.99 4.34
N LYS A 17 24.75 -19.95 4.68
CA LYS A 17 25.25 -19.60 6.02
C LYS A 17 26.07 -18.31 5.96
N PRO A 18 25.40 -17.14 5.90
CA PRO A 18 26.07 -15.86 5.75
C PRO A 18 26.90 -15.51 6.99
N THR A 19 27.89 -14.66 6.80
CA THR A 19 28.81 -14.12 7.82
C THR A 19 28.64 -12.62 8.02
N CYS A 20 27.88 -11.95 7.15
CA CYS A 20 27.56 -10.53 7.28
C CYS A 20 26.26 -10.16 6.56
N ALA A 21 25.74 -8.95 6.81
CA ALA A 21 24.49 -8.47 6.22
C ALA A 21 24.52 -8.38 4.68
N ALA A 22 25.67 -8.10 4.08
CA ALA A 22 25.82 -8.06 2.62
C ALA A 22 25.59 -9.45 1.98
N GLU A 23 26.05 -10.52 2.64
CA GLU A 23 25.81 -11.89 2.18
C GLU A 23 24.34 -12.30 2.37
N VAL A 24 23.70 -11.84 3.44
CA VAL A 24 22.25 -12.00 3.63
C VAL A 24 21.48 -11.30 2.49
N ALA A 25 21.83 -10.06 2.17
CA ALA A 25 21.23 -9.32 1.06
C ALA A 25 21.41 -10.02 -0.30
N ALA A 26 22.60 -10.56 -0.56
CA ALA A 26 22.87 -11.35 -1.76
C ALA A 26 22.01 -12.63 -1.80
N ALA A 27 21.87 -13.32 -0.66
CA ALA A 27 21.06 -14.52 -0.55
C ALA A 27 19.56 -14.22 -0.78
N VAL A 28 19.02 -13.16 -0.18
CA VAL A 28 17.63 -12.72 -0.39
C VAL A 28 17.37 -12.41 -1.86
N LYS A 29 18.24 -11.62 -2.51
CA LYS A 29 18.15 -11.31 -3.94
C LYS A 29 18.21 -12.55 -4.82
N PHE A 30 19.08 -13.52 -4.46
CA PHE A 30 19.20 -14.79 -5.17
C PHE A 30 17.92 -15.64 -5.05
N ALA A 31 17.35 -15.78 -3.85
CA ALA A 31 16.10 -16.51 -3.67
C ALA A 31 14.96 -15.88 -4.47
N PHE A 32 14.85 -14.55 -4.45
CA PHE A 32 13.84 -13.82 -5.23
C PHE A 32 14.01 -14.05 -6.74
N ALA A 33 15.22 -13.82 -7.27
CA ALA A 33 15.51 -14.03 -8.69
C ALA A 33 15.29 -15.48 -9.15
N SER A 34 15.50 -16.44 -8.25
CA SER A 34 15.36 -17.88 -8.50
C SER A 34 13.97 -18.42 -8.15
N LYS A 35 13.06 -17.58 -7.66
CA LYS A 35 11.70 -17.95 -7.22
C LYS A 35 11.69 -19.08 -6.18
N LEU A 36 12.66 -19.08 -5.26
CA LEU A 36 12.76 -20.05 -4.18
C LEU A 36 11.96 -19.57 -2.96
N SER A 37 11.19 -20.46 -2.35
CA SER A 37 10.58 -20.20 -1.04
C SER A 37 11.68 -19.97 0.00
N LEU A 38 11.61 -18.87 0.74
CA LEU A 38 12.64 -18.44 1.67
C LEU A 38 12.22 -18.68 3.12
N ALA A 39 13.10 -19.30 3.91
CA ALA A 39 13.02 -19.29 5.37
C ALA A 39 14.32 -18.74 5.98
N VAL A 40 14.20 -18.24 7.21
CA VAL A 40 15.32 -17.74 8.00
C VAL A 40 15.41 -18.55 9.28
N CYS A 41 16.60 -19.05 9.60
CA CYS A 41 16.89 -19.73 10.85
C CYS A 41 17.96 -18.96 11.64
N GLY A 42 17.57 -18.45 12.81
CA GLY A 42 18.50 -18.00 13.85
C GLY A 42 18.98 -19.19 14.68
N GLY A 43 18.31 -19.43 15.81
CA GLY A 43 18.62 -20.56 16.72
C GLY A 43 17.78 -21.82 16.53
N GLY A 44 16.89 -21.90 15.52
CA GLY A 44 16.14 -23.13 15.22
C GLY A 44 15.04 -23.53 16.21
N HIS A 45 14.48 -22.56 16.95
CA HIS A 45 13.45 -22.78 18.00
C HIS A 45 12.01 -22.59 17.54
N SER A 46 11.76 -22.42 16.23
CA SER A 46 10.41 -22.20 15.73
C SER A 46 9.51 -23.38 16.06
N THR A 47 8.43 -23.14 16.80
CA THR A 47 7.46 -24.19 17.14
C THR A 47 6.68 -24.64 15.91
N SER A 48 6.34 -23.69 15.02
CA SER A 48 5.53 -23.88 13.81
C SER A 48 6.31 -24.37 12.59
N GLY A 49 7.63 -24.53 12.70
CA GLY A 49 8.50 -24.89 11.57
C GLY A 49 8.85 -23.73 10.62
N ALA A 50 8.52 -22.47 10.96
CA ALA A 50 8.79 -21.28 10.14
C ALA A 50 10.29 -21.03 9.86
N SER A 51 11.19 -21.68 10.61
CA SER A 51 12.64 -21.64 10.38
C SER A 51 13.15 -22.73 9.42
N SER A 52 12.29 -23.28 8.56
CA SER A 52 12.62 -24.28 7.55
C SER A 52 11.90 -24.00 6.23
N SER A 53 12.50 -24.40 5.10
CA SER A 53 11.93 -24.27 3.76
C SER A 53 12.42 -25.41 2.87
N GLU A 54 11.58 -25.86 1.93
CA GLU A 54 11.96 -26.77 0.83
C GLU A 54 12.76 -26.01 -0.27
N GLY A 55 12.67 -24.69 -0.31
CA GLY A 55 13.42 -23.83 -1.23
C GLY A 55 14.81 -23.48 -0.68
N MET A 56 14.96 -22.25 -0.20
CA MET A 56 16.19 -21.75 0.39
C MET A 56 16.06 -21.45 1.88
N LEU A 57 17.06 -21.84 2.64
CA LEU A 57 17.20 -21.49 4.06
C LEU A 57 18.40 -20.57 4.27
N ILE A 58 18.16 -19.37 4.80
CA ILE A 58 19.22 -18.50 5.32
C ILE A 58 19.43 -18.86 6.79
N HIS A 59 20.55 -19.50 7.10
CA HIS A 59 20.91 -19.92 8.44
C HIS A 59 21.95 -18.96 9.04
N LEU A 60 21.50 -18.09 9.93
CA LEU A 60 22.30 -17.00 10.50
C LEU A 60 23.35 -17.45 11.53
N GLY A 61 23.43 -18.75 11.87
CA GLY A 61 24.31 -19.23 12.94
C GLY A 61 25.82 -18.96 12.82
N ASN A 62 26.31 -18.42 11.69
CA ASN A 62 27.68 -17.91 11.56
C ASN A 62 27.82 -16.41 11.93
N MET A 63 26.70 -15.71 12.16
CA MET A 63 26.62 -14.33 12.61
C MET A 63 26.26 -14.32 14.10
N ARG A 64 27.29 -14.43 14.96
CA ARG A 64 27.16 -14.56 16.43
C ARG A 64 28.01 -13.57 17.22
N GLU A 65 28.50 -12.51 16.59
CA GLU A 65 29.29 -11.50 17.29
C GLU A 65 28.44 -10.75 18.33
N VAL A 66 29.06 -10.43 19.47
CA VAL A 66 28.47 -9.71 20.60
C VAL A 66 29.44 -8.62 21.05
N GLU A 67 28.97 -7.38 21.09
CA GLU A 67 29.72 -6.19 21.50
C GLU A 67 29.01 -5.49 22.67
N ILE A 68 29.68 -5.38 23.81
CA ILE A 68 29.13 -4.80 25.04
C ILE A 68 29.70 -3.39 25.23
N ASN A 69 28.81 -2.42 25.44
CA ASN A 69 29.15 -1.05 25.82
C ASN A 69 28.61 -0.73 27.22
N GLU A 70 29.48 -0.85 28.22
CA GLU A 70 29.15 -0.60 29.64
C GLU A 70 28.96 0.89 29.93
N THR A 71 29.48 1.80 29.09
CA THR A 71 29.29 3.25 29.28
C THR A 71 27.86 3.67 28.93
N ASN A 72 27.34 3.15 27.82
CA ASN A 72 25.99 3.44 27.35
C ASN A 72 24.94 2.47 27.89
N MET A 73 25.36 1.42 28.62
CA MET A 73 24.51 0.32 29.08
C MET A 73 23.75 -0.34 27.93
N THR A 74 24.47 -0.65 26.85
CA THR A 74 23.93 -1.28 25.65
C THR A 74 24.77 -2.46 25.17
N VAL A 75 24.14 -3.48 24.60
CA VAL A 75 24.81 -4.57 23.89
C VAL A 75 24.33 -4.62 22.44
N SER A 76 25.27 -4.76 21.51
CA SER A 76 24.99 -5.05 20.11
C SER A 76 25.28 -6.53 19.86
N PHE A 77 24.38 -7.24 19.19
CA PHE A 77 24.61 -8.65 18.86
C PHE A 77 23.97 -9.04 17.53
N GLU A 78 24.58 -10.01 16.86
CA GLU A 78 24.12 -10.47 15.56
C GLU A 78 22.89 -11.39 15.64
N GLY A 79 22.13 -11.46 14.54
CA GLY A 79 20.85 -12.16 14.50
C GLY A 79 20.90 -13.68 14.62
N GLY A 80 22.10 -14.27 14.50
CA GLY A 80 22.35 -15.70 14.69
C GLY A 80 22.68 -16.12 16.12
N CYS A 81 22.82 -15.17 17.06
CA CYS A 81 23.09 -15.48 18.47
C CYS A 81 21.99 -16.34 19.10
N VAL A 82 22.38 -17.12 20.10
CA VAL A 82 21.46 -17.67 21.11
C VAL A 82 21.68 -16.94 22.44
N TRP A 83 20.74 -17.04 23.38
CA TRP A 83 20.86 -16.31 24.67
C TRP A 83 22.16 -16.61 25.42
N ALA A 84 22.67 -17.84 25.37
CA ALA A 84 23.95 -18.20 25.99
C ALA A 84 25.16 -17.41 25.44
N ASP A 85 25.11 -16.92 24.20
CA ASP A 85 26.18 -16.09 23.62
C ASP A 85 26.21 -14.69 24.28
N ILE A 86 25.08 -14.23 24.81
CA ILE A 86 24.89 -12.90 25.41
C ILE A 86 24.96 -12.98 26.94
N ASP A 87 24.32 -13.99 27.54
CA ASP A 87 24.23 -14.16 28.99
C ASP A 87 25.61 -14.38 29.63
N LYS A 88 26.45 -15.24 29.04
CA LYS A 88 27.79 -15.59 29.56
C LYS A 88 28.74 -14.39 29.68
N PRO A 89 28.91 -13.52 28.66
CA PRO A 89 29.77 -12.36 28.82
C PRO A 89 29.16 -11.29 29.76
N LEU A 90 27.83 -11.19 29.87
CA LEU A 90 27.20 -10.22 30.76
C LEU A 90 27.22 -10.63 32.24
N GLU A 91 27.03 -11.91 32.56
CA GLU A 91 27.00 -12.38 33.96
C GLU A 91 28.31 -12.07 34.70
N ALA A 92 29.47 -12.21 34.02
CA ALA A 92 30.78 -11.92 34.58
C ALA A 92 30.97 -10.44 34.97
N ARG A 93 30.07 -9.56 34.52
CA ARG A 93 30.07 -8.12 34.75
C ARG A 93 28.95 -7.67 35.70
N GLY A 94 28.14 -8.59 36.24
CA GLY A 94 26.95 -8.24 37.02
C GLY A 94 25.87 -7.56 36.18
N LEU A 95 25.79 -7.94 34.91
CA LEU A 95 24.87 -7.37 33.93
C LEU A 95 23.96 -8.47 33.36
N ALA A 96 22.79 -8.08 32.86
CA ALA A 96 21.88 -8.98 32.15
C ALA A 96 21.03 -8.23 31.12
N VAL A 97 20.41 -8.98 30.22
CA VAL A 97 19.39 -8.49 29.29
C VAL A 97 18.08 -9.24 29.50
N VAL A 98 16.97 -8.66 29.06
CA VAL A 98 15.70 -9.38 29.00
C VAL A 98 15.73 -10.36 27.83
N GLY A 99 15.80 -11.65 28.11
CA GLY A 99 15.79 -12.73 27.12
C GLY A 99 14.72 -13.78 27.37
N GLY A 100 14.89 -14.96 26.77
CA GLY A 100 14.05 -16.13 27.01
C GLY A 100 14.49 -16.94 28.24
N ALA A 101 13.66 -17.91 28.64
CA ALA A 101 13.94 -18.79 29.79
C ALA A 101 14.85 -19.99 29.49
N VAL A 102 15.27 -20.17 28.23
CA VAL A 102 16.10 -21.28 27.73
C VAL A 102 17.29 -20.71 26.96
N ASN A 103 18.51 -21.04 27.41
CA ASN A 103 19.71 -20.34 26.96
C ASN A 103 20.12 -20.63 25.49
N HIS A 104 19.68 -21.75 24.92
CA HIS A 104 19.98 -22.11 23.53
C HIS A 104 18.90 -21.65 22.54
N THR A 105 17.88 -20.90 23.00
CA THR A 105 16.88 -20.28 22.11
C THR A 105 17.52 -19.14 21.31
N GLY A 106 17.20 -19.07 20.01
CA GLY A 106 17.70 -18.01 19.13
C GLY A 106 17.11 -16.65 19.46
N VAL A 107 17.96 -15.62 19.50
CA VAL A 107 17.57 -14.27 19.93
C VAL A 107 16.61 -13.61 18.95
N GLY A 108 16.85 -13.78 17.64
CA GLY A 108 16.08 -13.10 16.60
C GLY A 108 14.60 -13.47 16.61
N GLY A 109 14.29 -14.77 16.58
CA GLY A 109 12.89 -15.23 16.62
C GLY A 109 12.17 -14.81 17.90
N LEU A 110 12.85 -14.91 19.05
CA LEU A 110 12.25 -14.55 20.34
C LEU A 110 11.93 -13.05 20.41
N ILE A 111 12.89 -12.18 20.08
CA ILE A 111 12.71 -10.74 20.11
C ILE A 111 11.64 -10.32 19.09
N LEU A 112 11.72 -10.77 17.83
CA LEU A 112 10.80 -10.30 16.79
C LEU A 112 9.33 -10.68 17.02
N GLY A 113 9.08 -11.72 17.82
CA GLY A 113 7.72 -12.09 18.25
C GLY A 113 7.27 -11.49 19.59
N GLY A 114 8.08 -10.63 20.23
CA GLY A 114 7.80 -10.01 21.53
C GLY A 114 8.81 -10.42 22.60
N GLY A 115 8.81 -11.71 22.94
CA GLY A 115 9.78 -12.32 23.84
C GLY A 115 9.55 -12.02 25.33
N HIS A 116 9.50 -13.08 26.14
CA HIS A 116 9.46 -12.97 27.60
C HIS A 116 10.34 -14.03 28.26
N GLY A 117 10.68 -13.80 29.52
CA GLY A 117 11.49 -14.66 30.36
C GLY A 117 11.56 -14.14 31.80
N TRP A 118 12.58 -14.57 32.54
CA TRP A 118 12.69 -14.33 33.99
C TRP A 118 12.80 -12.86 34.39
N LEU A 119 13.32 -12.00 33.53
CA LEU A 119 13.46 -10.56 33.79
C LEU A 119 12.29 -9.71 33.27
N THR A 120 11.30 -10.33 32.63
CA THR A 120 10.17 -9.61 32.02
C THR A 120 9.34 -8.85 33.06
N ALA A 121 9.12 -9.44 34.23
CA ALA A 121 8.35 -8.82 35.30
C ALA A 121 8.96 -7.50 35.80
N LYS A 122 10.30 -7.34 35.70
CA LYS A 122 11.04 -6.17 36.18
C LYS A 122 11.30 -5.13 35.08
N HIS A 123 11.56 -5.59 33.87
CA HIS A 123 12.09 -4.73 32.79
C HIS A 123 11.22 -4.70 31.51
N GLY A 124 10.06 -5.36 31.49
CA GLY A 124 9.18 -5.42 30.31
C GLY A 124 9.56 -6.56 29.35
N LEU A 125 8.94 -6.63 28.18
CA LEU A 125 9.21 -7.66 27.18
C LEU A 125 10.60 -7.48 26.55
N ALA A 126 11.04 -8.49 25.81
CA ALA A 126 12.29 -8.38 25.07
C ALA A 126 12.20 -7.23 24.04
N ILE A 127 11.08 -7.04 23.36
CA ILE A 127 10.87 -5.89 22.46
C ILE A 127 10.88 -4.52 23.14
N ASP A 128 10.62 -4.44 24.45
CA ASP A 128 10.60 -3.17 25.20
C ASP A 128 12.02 -2.68 25.53
N ASN A 129 13.01 -3.56 25.39
CA ASN A 129 14.42 -3.30 25.65
C ASN A 129 15.24 -3.16 24.35
N LEU A 130 14.60 -3.33 23.20
CA LEU A 130 15.20 -3.14 21.88
C LEU A 130 15.36 -1.64 21.58
N LEU A 131 16.53 -1.24 21.12
CA LEU A 131 16.87 0.15 20.82
C LEU A 131 16.99 0.43 19.32
N ALA A 132 17.56 -0.53 18.57
CA ALA A 132 17.64 -0.46 17.11
C ALA A 132 17.84 -1.86 16.51
N VAL A 133 17.60 -1.99 15.20
CA VAL A 133 17.94 -3.19 14.42
C VAL A 133 18.57 -2.81 13.08
N GLN A 134 19.50 -3.66 12.62
CA GLN A 134 19.89 -3.73 11.21
C GLN A 134 19.11 -4.84 10.53
N ILE A 135 18.40 -4.52 9.46
CA ILE A 135 17.51 -5.46 8.76
C ILE A 135 17.75 -5.46 7.26
N VAL A 136 17.77 -6.66 6.68
CA VAL A 136 17.78 -6.86 5.23
C VAL A 136 16.34 -7.06 4.74
N THR A 137 15.83 -6.13 3.95
CA THR A 137 14.47 -6.18 3.40
C THR A 137 14.38 -7.11 2.17
N ALA A 138 13.16 -7.36 1.67
CA ALA A 138 12.91 -8.31 0.57
C ALA A 138 13.56 -7.92 -0.77
N ASP A 139 13.79 -6.62 -1.00
CA ASP A 139 14.57 -6.07 -2.12
C ASP A 139 16.10 -6.17 -1.90
N GLY A 140 16.52 -6.65 -0.74
CA GLY A 140 17.90 -6.79 -0.31
C GLY A 140 18.60 -5.47 0.02
N CYS A 141 17.85 -4.44 0.38
CA CYS A 141 18.41 -3.25 1.05
C CYS A 141 18.77 -3.57 2.49
N ILE A 142 19.85 -2.97 3.00
CA ILE A 142 20.25 -3.05 4.40
C ILE A 142 19.84 -1.73 5.06
N LEU A 143 18.91 -1.79 6.01
CA LEU A 143 18.35 -0.63 6.69
C LEU A 143 18.67 -0.67 8.19
N GLU A 144 18.83 0.50 8.79
CA GLU A 144 18.77 0.69 10.24
C GLU A 144 17.35 1.15 10.61
N ALA A 145 16.82 0.61 11.70
CA ALA A 145 15.51 0.99 12.23
C ALA A 145 15.59 1.19 13.75
N SER A 146 15.13 2.35 14.22
CA SER A 146 15.13 2.80 15.62
C SER A 146 13.94 3.75 15.88
N GLU A 147 13.85 4.35 17.07
CA GLU A 147 12.85 5.37 17.36
C GLU A 147 13.03 6.69 16.60
N THR A 148 14.16 6.88 15.92
CA THR A 148 14.49 8.11 15.18
C THR A 148 14.86 7.87 13.71
N GLU A 149 14.85 6.62 13.27
CA GLU A 149 15.21 6.21 11.91
C GLU A 149 14.32 5.04 11.49
N SER A 150 13.65 5.13 10.34
CA SER A 150 12.69 4.09 9.90
C SER A 150 11.68 3.69 10.98
N GLU A 151 11.08 4.68 11.66
CA GLU A 151 10.27 4.51 12.87
C GLU A 151 9.11 3.50 12.70
N ASP A 152 8.46 3.50 11.54
CA ASP A 152 7.39 2.56 11.22
C ASP A 152 7.90 1.12 11.08
N LEU A 153 9.09 0.92 10.50
CA LEU A 153 9.75 -0.38 10.45
C LEU A 153 10.16 -0.83 11.85
N PHE A 154 10.70 0.08 12.67
CA PHE A 154 11.08 -0.20 14.05
C PHE A 154 9.89 -0.55 14.96
N TRP A 155 8.77 0.14 14.78
CA TRP A 155 7.49 -0.23 15.39
C TRP A 155 7.06 -1.63 14.95
N ALA A 156 7.22 -1.95 13.67
CA ALA A 156 6.75 -3.20 13.10
C ALA A 156 7.57 -4.44 13.52
N VAL A 157 8.91 -4.34 13.54
CA VAL A 157 9.79 -5.46 13.97
C VAL A 157 9.58 -5.87 15.43
N ARG A 158 9.00 -4.98 16.26
CA ARG A 158 8.62 -5.26 17.65
C ARG A 158 7.29 -6.01 17.73
N GLY A 159 7.23 -7.22 17.16
CA GLY A 159 6.09 -8.15 17.29
C GLY A 159 5.58 -8.79 16.00
N ALA A 160 6.02 -8.34 14.82
CA ALA A 160 5.59 -8.92 13.54
C ALA A 160 6.29 -10.26 13.18
N GLY A 161 7.25 -10.71 13.97
CA GLY A 161 8.08 -11.88 13.66
C GLY A 161 8.98 -11.65 12.44
N ALA A 162 9.29 -12.73 11.71
CA ALA A 162 10.21 -12.71 10.57
C ALA A 162 9.62 -12.13 9.25
N GLN A 163 8.50 -11.40 9.33
CA GLN A 163 7.71 -11.03 8.15
C GLN A 163 8.20 -9.78 7.40
N LEU A 164 9.15 -9.05 7.95
CA LEU A 164 9.58 -7.73 7.45
C LEU A 164 10.97 -7.75 6.81
N GLY A 165 11.69 -8.87 6.96
CA GLY A 165 13.06 -9.01 6.50
C GLY A 165 13.91 -9.85 7.45
N VAL A 166 15.20 -9.93 7.14
CA VAL A 166 16.19 -10.68 7.92
C VAL A 166 16.92 -9.71 8.84
N VAL A 167 16.61 -9.73 10.13
CA VAL A 167 17.37 -8.92 11.11
C VAL A 167 18.74 -9.54 11.33
N THR A 168 19.77 -8.77 11.04
CA THR A 168 21.18 -9.19 11.07
C THR A 168 21.91 -8.71 12.31
N ARG A 169 21.44 -7.63 12.94
CA ARG A 169 22.00 -7.08 14.18
C ARG A 169 20.90 -6.43 15.02
N PHE A 170 21.01 -6.57 16.34
CA PHE A 170 20.16 -5.93 17.33
C PHE A 170 21.03 -5.03 18.21
N LEU A 171 20.55 -3.83 18.54
CA LEU A 171 21.09 -2.99 19.60
C LEU A 171 20.10 -2.98 20.76
N TYR A 172 20.59 -3.27 21.95
CA TYR A 172 19.75 -3.69 23.06
C TYR A 172 20.17 -3.06 24.38
N ARG A 173 19.21 -2.79 25.28
CA ARG A 173 19.46 -2.23 26.60
C ARG A 173 19.99 -3.31 27.56
N ILE A 174 21.00 -2.97 28.34
CA ILE A 174 21.55 -3.79 29.43
C ILE A 174 21.05 -3.27 30.78
N HIS A 175 20.85 -4.18 31.74
CA HIS A 175 20.50 -3.86 33.13
C HIS A 175 21.56 -4.40 34.09
N HIS A 176 21.77 -3.70 35.20
CA HIS A 176 22.49 -4.27 36.35
C HIS A 176 21.65 -5.40 36.96
N GLN A 177 22.29 -6.54 37.20
CA GLN A 177 21.61 -7.73 37.71
C GLN A 177 22.52 -8.48 38.67
N GLU A 178 22.07 -8.53 39.93
CA GLU A 178 22.67 -9.35 40.98
C GLU A 178 22.21 -10.82 40.86
N GLU A 179 22.83 -11.71 41.64
CA GLU A 179 22.35 -13.08 41.79
C GLU A 179 20.91 -13.11 42.30
N VAL A 180 20.16 -14.11 41.85
CA VAL A 180 18.78 -14.36 42.25
C VAL A 180 18.68 -15.70 42.97
N TRP A 181 17.68 -15.83 43.83
CA TRP A 181 17.37 -17.13 44.43
C TRP A 181 16.40 -17.87 43.52
N SER A 182 16.81 -19.03 43.02
CA SER A 182 15.96 -19.87 42.15
C SER A 182 16.39 -21.33 42.19
N GLY A 183 15.62 -22.20 41.54
CA GLY A 183 15.85 -23.63 41.42
C GLY A 183 14.56 -24.38 41.16
N ILE A 184 14.65 -25.70 41.00
CA ILE A 184 13.51 -26.58 40.76
C ILE A 184 13.10 -27.24 42.08
N LEU A 185 11.82 -27.10 42.41
CA LEU A 185 11.12 -27.84 43.46
C LEU A 185 10.25 -28.91 42.81
N VAL A 186 10.25 -30.13 43.35
CA VAL A 186 9.41 -31.24 42.88
C VAL A 186 8.52 -31.71 44.02
N PHE A 187 7.23 -31.89 43.76
CA PHE A 187 6.23 -32.33 44.73
C PHE A 187 5.49 -33.58 44.25
N ALA A 188 4.91 -34.30 45.21
CA ALA A 188 3.99 -35.38 44.92
C ALA A 188 2.70 -34.84 44.28
N PRO A 189 2.00 -35.63 43.43
CA PRO A 189 0.72 -35.25 42.85
C PRO A 189 -0.33 -34.78 43.87
N ASP A 190 -0.33 -35.35 45.08
CA ASP A 190 -1.29 -35.02 46.15
C ASP A 190 -1.17 -33.58 46.67
N SER A 191 -0.03 -32.91 46.42
CA SER A 191 0.22 -31.51 46.80
C SER A 191 -0.40 -30.49 45.84
N LEU A 192 -1.14 -30.93 44.80
CA LEU A 192 -1.73 -30.03 43.79
C LEU A 192 -2.62 -28.93 44.40
N PRO A 193 -3.55 -29.22 45.34
CA PRO A 193 -4.41 -28.18 45.92
C PRO A 193 -3.60 -27.08 46.64
N GLU A 194 -2.55 -27.47 47.36
CA GLU A 194 -1.67 -26.56 48.11
C GLU A 194 -0.82 -25.71 47.15
N LEU A 195 -0.31 -26.32 46.07
CA LEU A 195 0.46 -25.61 45.04
C LEU A 195 -0.38 -24.55 44.32
N VAL A 196 -1.61 -24.90 43.94
CA VAL A 196 -2.57 -23.98 43.30
C VAL A 196 -2.96 -22.85 44.26
N ALA A 197 -3.20 -23.17 45.54
CA ALA A 197 -3.48 -22.16 46.56
C ALA A 197 -2.31 -21.19 46.72
N PHE A 198 -1.07 -21.69 46.73
CA PHE A 198 0.12 -20.84 46.78
C PHE A 198 0.26 -19.96 45.54
N ALA A 199 0.01 -20.49 44.34
CA ALA A 199 0.05 -19.69 43.11
C ALA A 199 -0.98 -18.54 43.11
N ASN A 200 -2.19 -18.80 43.63
CA ASN A 200 -3.21 -17.78 43.84
C ASN A 200 -2.78 -16.72 44.87
N GLN A 201 -2.12 -17.14 45.95
CA GLN A 201 -1.54 -16.22 46.93
C GLN A 201 -0.38 -15.41 46.35
N PHE A 202 0.47 -16.01 45.53
CA PHE A 202 1.56 -15.33 44.86
C PHE A 202 1.03 -14.22 43.94
N HIS A 203 -0.02 -14.50 43.17
CA HIS A 203 -0.67 -13.51 42.29
C HIS A 203 -1.24 -12.30 43.05
N SER A 204 -1.78 -12.50 44.27
CA SER A 204 -2.40 -11.42 45.03
C SER A 204 -1.39 -10.52 45.76
N ARG A 205 -0.09 -10.86 45.76
CA ARG A 205 0.96 -10.02 46.33
C ARG A 205 1.32 -8.89 45.38
N ASP A 206 1.67 -7.73 45.94
CA ASP A 206 2.32 -6.68 45.16
C ASP A 206 3.72 -7.17 44.76
N ASN A 207 3.96 -7.27 43.46
CA ASN A 207 5.17 -7.86 42.89
C ASN A 207 5.74 -6.93 41.81
N ARG A 208 6.14 -5.73 42.25
CA ARG A 208 6.85 -4.74 41.40
C ARG A 208 8.34 -5.00 41.30
N GLU A 209 8.89 -5.76 42.24
CA GLU A 209 10.31 -6.15 42.28
C GLU A 209 10.65 -7.24 41.25
N GLY A 210 9.64 -7.84 40.61
CA GLY A 210 9.82 -8.74 39.47
C GLY A 210 10.18 -10.18 39.86
N HIS A 211 9.59 -10.70 40.93
CA HIS A 211 9.65 -12.12 41.28
C HIS A 211 8.81 -12.94 40.30
N CYS A 212 9.18 -14.20 40.09
CA CYS A 212 8.47 -15.10 39.18
C CYS A 212 8.18 -16.44 39.86
N LEU A 213 7.17 -17.15 39.36
CA LEU A 213 6.83 -18.50 39.76
C LEU A 213 6.32 -19.26 38.55
N THR A 214 6.96 -20.36 38.16
CA THR A 214 6.37 -21.31 37.22
C THR A 214 5.86 -22.51 38.00
N ILE A 215 4.61 -22.91 37.80
CA ILE A 215 4.08 -24.19 38.33
C ILE A 215 3.77 -25.14 37.19
N GLY A 216 4.13 -26.40 37.33
CA GLY A 216 4.02 -27.37 36.25
C GLY A 216 3.49 -28.73 36.68
N VAL A 217 2.98 -29.46 35.70
CA VAL A 217 2.57 -30.85 35.77
C VAL A 217 3.37 -31.63 34.74
N GLY A 218 3.83 -32.82 35.11
CA GLY A 218 4.47 -33.72 34.18
C GLY A 218 4.94 -35.01 34.85
N HIS A 219 6.04 -35.54 34.32
CA HIS A 219 6.73 -36.70 34.86
C HIS A 219 8.19 -36.38 35.16
N THR A 220 8.83 -37.20 35.99
CA THR A 220 10.29 -37.23 36.12
C THR A 220 10.96 -37.43 34.76
N LEU A 221 12.21 -37.00 34.59
CA LEU A 221 12.91 -37.06 33.30
C LEU A 221 13.09 -38.49 32.75
N ASP A 222 13.05 -39.50 33.61
CA ASP A 222 13.02 -40.92 33.22
C ASP A 222 11.63 -41.38 32.72
N GLY A 223 10.61 -40.50 32.77
CA GLY A 223 9.25 -40.73 32.35
C GLY A 223 8.43 -41.63 33.29
N THR A 224 8.92 -41.96 34.49
CA THR A 224 8.30 -43.03 35.31
C THR A 224 7.32 -42.53 36.36
N THR A 225 7.56 -41.34 36.93
CA THR A 225 6.85 -40.88 38.13
C THR A 225 6.11 -39.58 37.86
N ARG A 226 4.81 -39.53 38.19
CA ARG A 226 4.00 -38.31 38.11
C ARG A 226 4.50 -37.29 39.13
N ILE A 227 4.70 -36.06 38.69
CA ILE A 227 5.20 -34.99 39.55
C ILE A 227 4.48 -33.67 39.29
N LEU A 228 4.54 -32.82 40.30
CA LEU A 228 4.33 -31.38 40.17
C LEU A 228 5.67 -30.68 40.30
N THR A 229 5.87 -29.61 39.55
CA THR A 229 7.08 -28.79 39.61
C THR A 229 6.76 -27.37 40.00
N ALA A 230 7.66 -26.72 40.72
CA ALA A 230 7.66 -25.28 40.90
C ALA A 230 9.07 -24.72 40.65
N VAL A 231 9.17 -23.63 39.90
CA VAL A 231 10.40 -22.88 39.66
C VAL A 231 10.18 -21.46 40.16
N PRO A 232 10.45 -21.19 41.46
CA PRO A 232 10.41 -19.84 41.98
C PRO A 232 11.65 -19.05 41.55
N LEU A 233 11.49 -17.74 41.38
CA LEU A 233 12.59 -16.79 41.25
C LEU A 233 12.34 -15.60 42.16
N TYR A 234 13.29 -15.33 43.05
CA TYR A 234 13.30 -14.18 43.92
C TYR A 234 14.43 -13.22 43.54
N GLN A 235 14.09 -11.94 43.41
CA GLN A 235 15.04 -10.85 43.18
C GLN A 235 15.49 -10.33 44.54
N GLY A 236 16.62 -10.83 45.05
CA GLY A 236 17.13 -10.46 46.38
C GLY A 236 17.84 -11.61 47.09
N SER A 237 18.00 -11.50 48.40
CA SER A 237 18.82 -12.44 49.19
C SER A 237 18.14 -13.79 49.46
N ASP A 238 18.95 -14.83 49.72
CA ASP A 238 18.47 -16.18 50.08
C ASP A 238 17.54 -16.19 51.31
N GLY A 239 17.82 -15.36 52.32
CA GLY A 239 17.02 -15.29 53.54
C GLY A 239 15.62 -14.73 53.29
N GLU A 240 15.53 -13.64 52.52
CA GLU A 240 14.26 -13.03 52.12
C GLU A 240 13.48 -13.96 51.19
N ALA A 241 14.17 -14.61 50.25
CA ALA A 241 13.56 -15.56 49.33
C ALA A 241 12.90 -16.74 50.06
N LYS A 242 13.59 -17.33 51.05
CA LYS A 242 13.04 -18.42 51.88
C LYS A 242 11.83 -17.98 52.69
N GLY A 243 11.81 -16.74 53.18
CA GLY A 243 10.63 -16.16 53.82
C GLY A 243 9.48 -15.94 52.84
N TYR A 244 9.77 -15.39 51.66
CA TYR A 244 8.76 -15.10 50.64
C TYR A 244 8.12 -16.37 50.08
N PHE A 245 8.91 -17.41 49.83
CA PHE A 245 8.46 -18.70 49.30
C PHE A 245 8.26 -19.78 50.38
N SER A 246 8.14 -19.40 51.66
CA SER A 246 8.01 -20.36 52.77
C SER A 246 6.85 -21.34 52.57
N GLY A 247 5.71 -20.86 52.04
CA GLY A 247 4.55 -21.71 51.74
C GLY A 247 4.85 -22.85 50.76
N LEU A 248 5.78 -22.69 49.81
CA LEU A 248 6.23 -23.79 48.94
C LEU A 248 7.24 -24.70 49.63
N LEU A 249 8.11 -24.14 50.47
CA LEU A 249 9.14 -24.90 51.18
C LEU A 249 8.52 -25.79 52.29
N ASP A 250 7.48 -25.29 52.96
CA ASP A 250 6.75 -25.97 54.03
C ASP A 250 5.93 -27.16 53.54
N MET A 251 5.61 -27.21 52.24
CA MET A 251 4.99 -28.36 51.57
C MET A 251 5.93 -29.59 51.49
N LYS A 252 7.20 -29.45 51.90
CA LYS A 252 8.22 -30.52 51.92
C LYS A 252 8.43 -31.15 50.53
N PRO A 253 9.00 -30.38 49.58
CA PRO A 253 9.30 -30.89 48.26
C PRO A 253 10.18 -32.14 48.33
N ILE A 254 9.90 -33.11 47.46
CA ILE A 254 10.67 -34.36 47.30
C ILE A 254 12.08 -34.04 46.79
N MET A 255 12.21 -33.00 45.97
CA MET A 255 13.48 -32.46 45.51
C MET A 255 13.48 -30.95 45.66
N ASN A 256 14.55 -30.41 46.25
CA ASN A 256 14.78 -28.98 46.34
C ASN A 256 16.20 -28.65 45.85
N SER A 257 16.29 -27.96 44.72
CA SER A 257 17.56 -27.49 44.14
C SER A 257 17.76 -25.96 44.27
N THR A 258 16.96 -25.29 45.10
CA THR A 258 16.98 -23.83 45.21
C THR A 258 18.24 -23.30 45.89
N ARG A 259 18.82 -22.25 45.31
CA ARG A 259 20.03 -21.55 45.80
C ARG A 259 20.14 -20.17 45.12
N MET A 260 21.12 -19.38 45.56
CA MET A 260 21.58 -18.22 44.79
C MET A 260 22.27 -18.67 43.50
N MET A 261 21.97 -17.99 42.39
CA MET A 261 22.52 -18.23 41.06
C MET A 261 22.40 -17.01 40.16
N SER A 262 23.19 -16.96 39.08
CA SER A 262 23.05 -15.92 38.06
C SER A 262 21.79 -16.14 37.21
N ILE A 263 21.26 -15.09 36.56
CA ILE A 263 20.16 -15.25 35.59
C ILE A 263 20.57 -16.19 34.43
N ALA A 264 21.84 -16.18 34.03
CA ALA A 264 22.34 -17.10 33.01
C ALA A 264 22.23 -18.56 33.45
N GLU A 265 22.51 -18.86 34.73
CA GLU A 265 22.29 -20.18 35.31
C GLU A 265 20.79 -20.52 35.37
N VAL A 266 19.91 -19.59 35.75
CA VAL A 266 18.44 -19.81 35.74
C VAL A 266 17.96 -20.19 34.34
N ASN A 267 18.47 -19.55 33.28
CA ASN A 267 18.15 -19.84 31.88
C ASN A 267 18.58 -21.26 31.43
N THR A 268 19.30 -22.02 32.26
CA THR A 268 19.67 -23.41 31.98
C THR A 268 18.75 -24.44 32.61
N LEU A 269 17.95 -24.05 33.62
CA LEU A 269 17.16 -24.98 34.43
C LEU A 269 16.13 -25.75 33.60
N GLN A 270 15.61 -25.14 32.52
CA GLN A 270 14.60 -25.75 31.64
C GLN A 270 15.18 -26.39 30.37
N ASN A 271 16.49 -26.32 30.14
CA ASN A 271 17.14 -26.89 28.95
C ASN A 271 16.78 -28.37 28.70
N PRO A 272 16.71 -29.26 29.71
CA PRO A 272 16.39 -30.68 29.47
C PRO A 272 15.02 -30.92 28.81
N LEU A 273 14.07 -29.98 28.94
CA LEU A 273 12.76 -30.07 28.28
C LEU A 273 12.82 -29.66 26.79
N CYS A 274 13.90 -28.96 26.41
CA CYS A 274 14.03 -28.23 25.16
C CYS A 274 15.22 -28.68 24.29
N GLU A 275 15.89 -29.79 24.62
CA GLU A 275 17.03 -30.32 23.86
C GLU A 275 16.73 -30.59 22.37
N HIS A 276 17.74 -30.49 21.50
CA HIS A 276 17.59 -30.75 20.07
C HIS A 276 17.61 -32.26 19.76
N GLY A 277 17.05 -32.67 18.62
CA GLY A 277 17.19 -34.04 18.08
C GLY A 277 16.00 -34.98 18.31
N MET A 278 14.89 -34.49 18.87
CA MET A 278 13.63 -35.24 19.02
C MET A 278 12.47 -34.55 18.29
N ARG A 279 11.41 -35.28 18.00
CA ARG A 279 10.15 -34.69 17.52
C ARG A 279 9.53 -33.93 18.70
N ARG A 280 9.13 -32.69 18.47
CA ARG A 280 8.55 -31.84 19.50
C ARG A 280 7.30 -31.15 18.99
N HIS A 281 6.33 -31.00 19.89
CA HIS A 281 5.18 -30.14 19.68
C HIS A 281 4.93 -29.34 20.95
N GLN A 282 4.96 -28.03 20.80
CA GLN A 282 4.65 -27.08 21.86
C GLN A 282 3.27 -26.46 21.61
N GLY A 283 2.65 -25.93 22.65
CA GLY A 283 1.44 -25.14 22.52
C GLY A 283 1.40 -24.03 23.53
N SER A 284 0.63 -23.00 23.20
CA SER A 284 0.28 -21.91 24.11
C SER A 284 -1.21 -21.88 24.39
N ALA A 285 -1.54 -21.64 25.65
CA ALA A 285 -2.82 -21.14 26.10
C ALA A 285 -2.57 -19.99 27.09
N ASN A 286 -3.65 -19.43 27.65
CA ASN A 286 -3.54 -18.42 28.68
C ASN A 286 -4.53 -18.72 29.81
N VAL A 287 -4.24 -18.19 31.00
CA VAL A 287 -5.10 -18.30 32.17
C VAL A 287 -5.22 -16.97 32.90
N THR A 288 -6.42 -16.73 33.42
CA THR A 288 -6.76 -15.65 34.35
C THR A 288 -6.81 -16.22 35.77
N MET A 289 -6.43 -15.37 36.72
CA MET A 289 -6.43 -15.71 38.14
C MET A 289 -7.77 -15.33 38.79
N PRO A 290 -8.20 -16.03 39.86
CA PRO A 290 -7.52 -17.16 40.49
C PRO A 290 -7.70 -18.48 39.70
N LEU A 291 -6.67 -19.33 39.75
CA LEU A 291 -6.72 -20.70 39.26
C LEU A 291 -7.74 -21.51 40.08
N GLN A 292 -8.58 -22.27 39.38
CA GLN A 292 -9.56 -23.18 39.99
C GLN A 292 -8.90 -24.54 40.21
N ILE A 293 -8.89 -25.03 41.45
CA ILE A 293 -8.22 -26.29 41.82
C ILE A 293 -8.76 -27.46 41.00
N GLU A 294 -10.09 -27.59 40.87
CA GLU A 294 -10.73 -28.68 40.15
C GLU A 294 -10.44 -28.62 38.65
N ALA A 295 -10.28 -27.42 38.09
CA ALA A 295 -9.89 -27.27 36.68
C ALA A 295 -8.42 -27.66 36.48
N PHE A 296 -7.53 -27.21 37.36
CA PHE A 296 -6.12 -27.55 37.31
C PHE A 296 -5.88 -29.05 37.49
N GLN A 297 -6.59 -29.68 38.43
CA GLN A 297 -6.59 -31.13 38.60
C GLN A 297 -7.03 -31.86 37.33
N ARG A 298 -8.13 -31.44 36.69
CA ARG A 298 -8.56 -32.04 35.41
C ARG A 298 -7.49 -31.94 34.32
N MET A 299 -6.82 -30.79 34.22
CA MET A 299 -5.74 -30.60 33.24
C MET A 299 -4.52 -31.48 33.57
N ALA A 300 -4.19 -31.62 34.86
CA ALA A 300 -3.14 -32.52 35.32
C ALA A 300 -3.44 -33.98 34.98
N ASP A 301 -4.67 -34.43 35.26
CA ASP A 301 -5.13 -35.79 34.96
C ASP A 301 -5.10 -36.08 33.45
N MET A 302 -5.42 -35.09 32.60
CA MET A 302 -5.29 -35.23 31.15
C MET A 302 -3.84 -35.49 30.73
N VAL A 303 -2.89 -34.71 31.24
CA VAL A 303 -1.45 -34.86 30.94
C VAL A 303 -0.93 -36.21 31.43
N TRP A 304 -1.25 -36.60 32.67
CA TRP A 304 -0.81 -37.88 33.22
C TRP A 304 -1.46 -39.08 32.53
N SER A 305 -2.75 -39.02 32.20
CA SER A 305 -3.41 -40.11 31.47
C SER A 305 -2.82 -40.30 30.09
N PHE A 306 -2.58 -39.20 29.37
CA PHE A 306 -2.01 -39.26 28.01
C PHE A 306 -0.64 -39.93 28.00
N HIS A 307 0.21 -39.62 28.97
CA HIS A 307 1.52 -40.27 29.13
C HIS A 307 1.40 -41.77 29.45
N ASN A 308 0.48 -42.16 30.35
CA ASN A 308 0.30 -43.59 30.66
C ASN A 308 -0.15 -44.39 29.43
N ASP A 309 -0.99 -43.79 28.59
CA ASP A 309 -1.47 -44.40 27.35
C ASP A 309 -0.37 -44.41 26.25
N HIS A 310 0.59 -43.48 26.33
CA HIS A 310 1.64 -43.28 25.33
C HIS A 310 3.03 -43.09 25.98
N PRO A 311 3.61 -44.11 26.62
CA PRO A 311 4.88 -43.99 27.36
C PRO A 311 6.09 -43.63 26.46
N ASN A 312 5.96 -43.75 25.14
CA ASN A 312 6.98 -43.32 24.17
C ASN A 312 7.03 -41.79 23.98
N VAL A 313 6.09 -41.04 24.56
CA VAL A 313 6.12 -39.57 24.64
C VAL A 313 6.92 -39.17 25.89
N THR A 314 8.24 -39.23 25.75
CA THR A 314 9.21 -39.06 26.86
C THR A 314 9.18 -37.69 27.54
N VAL A 315 8.80 -36.62 26.82
CA VAL A 315 8.56 -35.30 27.42
C VAL A 315 7.06 -35.05 27.34
N CYS A 316 6.42 -34.85 28.50
CA CYS A 316 4.98 -34.61 28.60
C CYS A 316 4.75 -33.63 29.75
N SER A 317 4.62 -32.35 29.43
CA SER A 317 4.55 -31.28 30.44
C SER A 317 3.57 -30.17 30.06
N MET A 318 2.93 -29.60 31.09
CA MET A 318 2.15 -28.37 31.05
C MET A 318 2.63 -27.48 32.20
N ALA A 319 2.88 -26.20 31.94
CA ALA A 319 3.30 -25.23 32.95
C ALA A 319 2.56 -23.90 32.83
N VAL A 320 2.27 -23.26 33.96
CA VAL A 320 1.75 -21.90 34.05
C VAL A 320 2.87 -20.98 34.50
N GLU A 321 3.15 -19.95 33.71
CA GLU A 321 4.23 -19.01 33.96
C GLU A 321 3.68 -17.76 34.67
N LEU A 322 3.84 -17.68 35.99
CA LEU A 322 3.37 -16.56 36.81
C LEU A 322 4.46 -15.51 36.97
N PHE A 323 4.50 -14.54 36.07
CA PHE A 323 5.34 -13.34 36.17
C PHE A 323 4.47 -12.07 36.20
N SER A 324 4.83 -11.10 37.04
CA SER A 324 4.06 -9.87 37.18
C SER A 324 3.85 -9.18 35.83
N THR A 325 2.59 -8.97 35.43
CA THR A 325 2.27 -8.30 34.15
C THR A 325 2.20 -6.78 34.28
N HIS A 326 2.47 -6.22 35.46
CA HIS A 326 2.44 -4.77 35.67
C HIS A 326 3.37 -4.02 34.71
N LYS A 327 4.64 -4.43 34.64
CA LYS A 327 5.65 -3.72 33.86
C LYS A 327 5.36 -3.73 32.36
N LEU A 328 5.03 -4.89 31.79
CA LEU A 328 4.74 -4.99 30.35
C LEU A 328 3.45 -4.26 29.94
N ARG A 329 2.52 -4.03 30.88
CA ARG A 329 1.28 -3.28 30.67
C ARG A 329 1.44 -1.77 30.86
N GLU A 330 2.59 -1.28 31.33
CA GLU A 330 2.93 0.15 31.29
C GLU A 330 3.13 0.63 29.84
N VAL A 331 3.57 -0.27 28.95
CA VAL A 331 3.71 0.01 27.53
C VAL A 331 2.34 -0.07 26.84
N PRO A 332 1.87 0.98 26.16
CA PRO A 332 0.58 0.98 25.47
C PRO A 332 0.50 -0.12 24.39
N GLN A 333 -0.69 -0.69 24.21
CA GLN A 333 -0.93 -1.78 23.24
C GLN A 333 -0.59 -1.41 21.78
N HIS A 334 -0.66 -0.13 21.43
CA HIS A 334 -0.34 0.37 20.08
C HIS A 334 1.12 0.85 19.93
N ALA A 335 1.91 0.83 21.01
CA ALA A 335 3.31 1.28 20.98
C ALA A 335 4.24 0.33 20.19
N THR A 336 3.80 -0.91 19.99
CA THR A 336 4.49 -1.96 19.23
C THR A 336 3.45 -2.79 18.48
N VAL A 337 3.84 -3.57 17.46
CA VAL A 337 2.92 -4.53 16.80
C VAL A 337 2.40 -5.59 17.76
N TYR A 338 3.23 -6.00 18.72
CA TYR A 338 2.87 -7.00 19.72
C TYR A 338 1.62 -6.59 20.52
N ALA A 339 0.55 -7.36 20.39
CA ALA A 339 -0.79 -7.05 20.93
C ALA A 339 -1.17 -7.90 22.18
N ASN A 340 -0.26 -8.74 22.68
CA ASN A 340 -0.54 -9.70 23.76
C ASN A 340 -0.11 -9.16 25.14
N ARG A 341 -0.45 -7.89 25.47
CA ARG A 341 -0.17 -7.26 26.78
C ARG A 341 -1.43 -7.22 27.66
N GLY A 342 -1.69 -8.29 28.41
CA GLY A 342 -2.90 -8.40 29.22
C GLY A 342 -2.70 -8.86 30.65
N ALA A 343 -3.79 -8.83 31.42
CA ALA A 343 -3.85 -9.25 32.82
C ALA A 343 -4.08 -10.77 32.96
N TYR A 344 -3.26 -11.57 32.29
CA TYR A 344 -3.32 -13.03 32.28
C TYR A 344 -1.90 -13.60 32.20
N TYR A 345 -1.79 -14.90 32.41
CA TYR A 345 -0.53 -15.64 32.39
C TYR A 345 -0.52 -16.64 31.25
N ASP A 346 0.64 -16.87 30.67
CA ASP A 346 0.81 -17.87 29.62
C ASP A 346 0.87 -19.27 30.22
N VAL A 347 0.28 -20.22 29.49
CA VAL A 347 0.36 -21.65 29.77
C VAL A 347 1.07 -22.31 28.61
N VAL A 348 2.20 -22.94 28.90
CA VAL A 348 3.03 -23.62 27.92
C VAL A 348 2.83 -25.12 28.06
N THR A 349 2.62 -25.79 26.93
CA THR A 349 2.62 -27.25 26.85
C THR A 349 3.80 -27.71 26.00
N ILE A 350 4.46 -28.80 26.42
CA ILE A 350 5.61 -29.35 25.71
C ILE A 350 5.48 -30.87 25.67
N PHE A 351 5.46 -31.40 24.45
CA PHE A 351 5.44 -32.83 24.18
C PHE A 351 6.62 -33.22 23.29
N GLY A 352 7.34 -34.29 23.65
CA GLY A 352 8.53 -34.76 22.95
C GLY A 352 8.54 -36.28 22.80
N TRP A 353 8.77 -36.75 21.58
CA TRP A 353 8.74 -38.17 21.21
C TRP A 353 9.68 -38.47 20.03
N THR A 354 9.86 -39.74 19.70
CA THR A 354 10.73 -40.18 18.59
C THR A 354 9.96 -40.89 17.48
N ASP A 355 8.89 -41.62 17.81
CA ASP A 355 8.09 -42.38 16.84
C ASP A 355 7.17 -41.46 15.99
N PRO A 356 7.41 -41.32 14.67
CA PRO A 356 6.59 -40.46 13.82
C PRO A 356 5.12 -40.89 13.71
N SER A 357 4.77 -42.14 14.06
CA SER A 357 3.38 -42.60 14.06
C SER A 357 2.50 -41.85 15.08
N LEU A 358 3.12 -41.25 16.11
CA LEU A 358 2.44 -40.52 17.18
C LEU A 358 2.15 -39.04 16.84
N ASP A 359 2.62 -38.53 15.70
CA ASP A 359 2.51 -37.11 15.34
C ASP A 359 1.07 -36.59 15.41
N ALA A 360 0.14 -37.27 14.76
CA ALA A 360 -1.26 -36.87 14.73
C ALA A 360 -1.89 -36.94 16.12
N THR A 361 -1.55 -38.00 16.87
CA THR A 361 -2.05 -38.24 18.24
C THR A 361 -1.63 -37.12 19.19
N VAL A 362 -0.34 -36.75 19.19
CA VAL A 362 0.18 -35.70 20.07
C VAL A 362 -0.38 -34.33 19.68
N ARG A 363 -0.48 -34.01 18.39
CA ARG A 363 -1.06 -32.73 17.92
C ARG A 363 -2.53 -32.59 18.33
N GLN A 364 -3.33 -33.64 18.12
CA GLN A 364 -4.74 -33.63 18.52
C GLN A 364 -4.91 -33.52 20.03
N PHE A 365 -4.08 -34.23 20.81
CA PHE A 365 -4.10 -34.12 22.26
C PHE A 365 -3.73 -32.72 22.74
N ASN A 366 -2.65 -32.13 22.23
CA ASN A 366 -2.22 -30.80 22.60
C ASN A 366 -3.28 -29.74 22.26
N ALA A 367 -3.88 -29.80 21.07
CA ALA A 367 -4.96 -28.91 20.67
C ALA A 367 -6.17 -29.02 21.64
N LYS A 368 -6.55 -30.25 22.03
CA LYS A 368 -7.60 -30.50 23.01
C LYS A 368 -7.25 -29.95 24.40
N LEU A 369 -6.01 -30.15 24.86
CA LEU A 369 -5.54 -29.62 26.15
C LEU A 369 -5.56 -28.08 26.15
N CYS A 370 -4.99 -27.44 25.12
CA CYS A 370 -4.99 -25.98 24.98
C CYS A 370 -6.41 -25.40 24.93
N ALA A 371 -7.32 -26.01 24.18
CA ALA A 371 -8.73 -25.62 24.16
C ALA A 371 -9.39 -25.77 25.54
N THR A 372 -9.06 -26.84 26.26
CA THR A 372 -9.56 -27.08 27.61
C THR A 372 -9.08 -26.01 28.60
N ILE A 373 -7.79 -25.65 28.55
CA ILE A 373 -7.21 -24.56 29.36
C ILE A 373 -7.96 -23.25 29.10
N ARG A 374 -8.10 -22.87 27.83
CA ARG A 374 -8.80 -21.63 27.42
C ARG A 374 -10.26 -21.61 27.89
N ASN A 375 -10.96 -22.73 27.85
CA ASN A 375 -12.37 -22.82 28.26
C ASN A 375 -12.59 -22.68 29.77
N PHE A 376 -11.69 -23.18 30.61
CA PHE A 376 -11.89 -23.17 32.07
C PHE A 376 -11.45 -21.85 32.71
N ASN A 377 -10.25 -21.39 32.38
CA ASN A 377 -9.59 -20.25 33.01
C ASN A 377 -9.06 -19.21 32.00
N GLY A 378 -9.31 -19.36 30.70
CA GLY A 378 -8.78 -18.44 29.70
C GLY A 378 -9.40 -17.05 29.73
N TYR A 379 -8.62 -16.08 29.29
CA TYR A 379 -8.99 -14.68 29.13
C TYR A 379 -10.21 -14.47 28.21
N GLU A 380 -10.45 -15.38 27.25
CA GLU A 380 -11.66 -15.36 26.41
C GLU A 380 -12.97 -15.38 27.24
N ARG A 381 -12.96 -15.94 28.46
CA ARG A 381 -14.14 -16.01 29.34
C ARG A 381 -14.45 -14.68 30.04
N GLN A 382 -13.53 -13.69 30.03
CA GLN A 382 -13.65 -12.43 30.76
C GLN A 382 -13.88 -11.17 29.90
N ARG A 383 -14.16 -11.29 28.60
CA ARG A 383 -14.59 -10.14 27.76
C ARG A 383 -15.84 -9.37 28.26
N HIS A 384 -16.45 -9.79 29.37
CA HIS A 384 -17.65 -9.19 29.98
C HIS A 384 -17.53 -8.96 31.51
N GLY A 385 -16.35 -8.65 32.04
CA GLY A 385 -16.16 -8.20 33.43
C GLY A 385 -16.30 -6.68 33.61
N GLU A 386 -16.94 -6.23 34.69
CA GLU A 386 -17.06 -4.80 35.03
C GLU A 386 -15.68 -4.17 35.29
N GLY A 387 -15.28 -3.21 34.46
CA GLY A 387 -14.02 -2.47 34.55
C GLY A 387 -13.19 -2.46 33.26
N ASP A 388 -13.54 -3.29 32.27
CA ASP A 388 -12.90 -3.26 30.95
C ASP A 388 -13.63 -2.24 30.06
N HIS A 389 -13.10 -1.02 29.96
CA HIS A 389 -13.65 0.03 29.09
C HIS A 389 -13.39 -0.20 27.59
N LEU A 390 -13.15 -1.43 27.14
CA LEU A 390 -12.67 -1.69 25.78
C LEU A 390 -13.46 -2.81 25.11
N GLU A 391 -14.15 -2.47 24.02
CA GLU A 391 -14.53 -3.43 22.98
C GLU A 391 -13.29 -4.10 22.32
N LYS A 392 -12.06 -3.65 22.65
CA LYS A 392 -10.78 -3.87 21.91
C LYS A 392 -9.57 -4.04 22.86
N GLY A 393 -9.41 -5.23 23.44
CA GLY A 393 -8.36 -5.57 24.41
C GLY A 393 -7.23 -6.45 23.84
N PRO A 394 -6.27 -6.90 24.68
CA PRO A 394 -5.21 -7.84 24.28
C PRO A 394 -5.72 -9.11 23.59
N VAL A 395 -4.90 -9.67 22.71
CA VAL A 395 -5.30 -10.82 21.88
C VAL A 395 -5.25 -12.18 22.59
N GLY A 396 -4.56 -12.29 23.73
CA GLY A 396 -4.48 -13.55 24.49
C GLY A 396 -3.69 -14.68 23.81
N ARG A 397 -2.85 -14.35 22.82
CA ARG A 397 -2.06 -15.32 22.05
C ARG A 397 -0.62 -14.85 21.90
N TYR A 398 0.30 -15.74 22.25
CA TYR A 398 1.73 -15.51 22.06
C TYR A 398 2.24 -16.25 20.82
N LEU A 399 2.43 -15.51 19.72
CA LEU A 399 2.69 -16.08 18.39
C LEU A 399 3.93 -16.98 18.30
N ASN A 400 4.96 -16.73 19.11
CA ASN A 400 6.18 -17.57 19.11
C ASN A 400 5.93 -19.00 19.62
N MET A 401 4.78 -19.26 20.26
CA MET A 401 4.40 -20.56 20.81
C MET A 401 3.15 -21.16 20.12
N GLU A 402 2.57 -20.45 19.15
CA GLU A 402 1.42 -20.91 18.37
C GLU A 402 1.89 -21.81 17.21
N ASN A 403 1.33 -23.02 17.15
CA ASN A 403 1.63 -23.99 16.10
C ASN A 403 0.57 -24.11 15.02
N GLU A 404 -0.64 -23.65 15.32
CA GLU A 404 -1.75 -23.63 14.38
C GLU A 404 -1.79 -22.27 13.67
N PRO A 405 -2.24 -22.21 12.41
CA PRO A 405 -2.45 -20.94 11.71
C PRO A 405 -3.38 -20.01 12.50
N VAL A 406 -2.84 -18.89 12.97
CA VAL A 406 -3.62 -17.84 13.64
C VAL A 406 -4.09 -16.83 12.60
N LYS A 407 -5.37 -16.45 12.63
CA LYS A 407 -5.88 -15.41 11.74
C LYS A 407 -5.17 -14.09 12.05
N PRO A 408 -4.83 -13.26 11.04
CA PRO A 408 -4.11 -12.00 11.29
C PRO A 408 -4.78 -11.07 12.32
N ASN A 409 -6.12 -11.02 12.36
CA ASN A 409 -6.84 -10.23 13.36
C ASN A 409 -6.67 -10.77 14.78
N ASP A 410 -6.62 -12.09 14.95
CA ASP A 410 -6.43 -12.75 16.24
C ASP A 410 -4.95 -12.70 16.68
N ALA A 411 -4.04 -12.42 15.76
CA ALA A 411 -2.61 -12.27 16.02
C ALA A 411 -2.22 -10.83 16.45
N TYR A 412 -2.80 -9.82 15.78
CA TYR A 412 -2.34 -8.43 15.90
C TYR A 412 -3.42 -7.45 16.39
N GLY A 413 -4.69 -7.86 16.45
CA GLY A 413 -5.79 -6.99 16.87
C GLY A 413 -5.83 -5.68 16.08
N ASP A 414 -5.94 -4.56 16.79
CA ASP A 414 -6.02 -3.21 16.21
C ASP A 414 -4.73 -2.80 15.47
N ASN A 415 -3.59 -3.42 15.77
CA ASN A 415 -2.33 -3.10 15.11
C ASN A 415 -2.25 -3.63 13.67
N LEU A 416 -3.18 -4.51 13.26
CA LEU A 416 -3.13 -5.15 11.94
C LEU A 416 -3.20 -4.15 10.78
N GLU A 417 -4.03 -3.12 10.88
CA GLU A 417 -4.21 -2.15 9.79
C GLU A 417 -2.93 -1.34 9.56
N ARG A 418 -2.32 -0.82 10.64
CA ARG A 418 -1.02 -0.14 10.55
C ARG A 418 0.08 -1.08 10.07
N LEU A 419 0.12 -2.33 10.54
CA LEU A 419 1.09 -3.32 10.06
C LEU A 419 0.97 -3.58 8.54
N ARG A 420 -0.27 -3.61 8.01
CA ARG A 420 -0.48 -3.72 6.55
C ARG A 420 0.07 -2.51 5.82
N MET A 421 -0.14 -1.29 6.32
CA MET A 421 0.40 -0.05 5.73
C MET A 421 1.94 -0.05 5.68
N VAL A 422 2.62 -0.63 6.67
CA VAL A 422 4.09 -0.80 6.64
C VAL A 422 4.53 -1.78 5.54
N LYS A 423 3.65 -2.67 5.08
CA LYS A 423 3.91 -3.64 3.99
C LYS A 423 3.44 -3.20 2.60
N THR A 424 2.77 -2.06 2.41
CA THR A 424 2.02 -1.78 1.16
C THR A 424 2.84 -1.34 -0.06
N SER A 425 4.16 -1.22 0.00
CA SER A 425 4.98 -1.11 -1.22
C SER A 425 4.95 -2.45 -1.98
N ASN A 426 4.40 -2.50 -3.20
CA ASN A 426 4.29 -3.73 -3.99
C ASN A 426 5.57 -4.04 -4.77
N LEU A 427 6.69 -4.13 -4.06
CA LEU A 427 8.02 -4.35 -4.66
C LEU A 427 8.09 -5.67 -5.44
N ASP A 428 7.25 -6.65 -5.10
CA ASP A 428 7.15 -7.94 -5.79
C ASP A 428 6.70 -7.80 -7.26
N GLU A 429 5.94 -6.75 -7.59
CA GLU A 429 5.44 -6.50 -8.95
C GLU A 429 6.47 -5.76 -9.83
N ALA A 430 7.42 -5.02 -9.21
CA ALA A 430 8.36 -4.18 -9.93
C ALA A 430 9.23 -4.94 -10.96
N PRO A 431 9.77 -6.14 -10.67
CA PRO A 431 10.56 -6.91 -11.64
C PRO A 431 9.76 -7.38 -12.86
N LYS A 432 8.49 -7.75 -12.65
CA LYS A 432 7.57 -8.11 -13.73
C LYS A 432 7.31 -6.90 -14.62
N LEU A 433 6.94 -5.76 -14.03
CA LEU A 433 6.69 -4.51 -14.75
C LEU A 433 7.91 -4.05 -15.55
N LEU A 434 9.11 -4.12 -14.97
CA LEU A 434 10.37 -3.80 -15.66
C LEU A 434 10.60 -4.68 -16.89
N SER A 435 10.33 -6.00 -16.78
CA SER A 435 10.47 -6.92 -17.91
C SER A 435 9.47 -6.60 -19.03
N GLU A 436 8.21 -6.37 -18.68
CA GLU A 436 7.16 -6.02 -19.64
C GLU A 436 7.46 -4.68 -20.34
N ILE A 437 7.90 -3.66 -19.59
CA ILE A 437 8.34 -2.37 -20.16
C ILE A 437 9.51 -2.58 -21.13
N ALA A 438 10.50 -3.39 -20.76
CA ALA A 438 11.65 -3.67 -21.63
C ALA A 438 11.26 -4.40 -22.92
N GLU A 439 10.27 -5.28 -22.86
CA GLU A 439 9.70 -5.96 -24.04
C GLU A 439 8.93 -4.99 -24.94
N ASP A 440 8.09 -4.13 -24.37
CA ASP A 440 7.35 -3.12 -25.13
C ASP A 440 8.31 -2.14 -25.82
N VAL A 441 9.35 -1.69 -25.10
CA VAL A 441 10.37 -0.78 -25.65
C VAL A 441 11.09 -1.40 -26.85
N LYS A 442 11.39 -2.71 -26.81
CA LYS A 442 11.99 -3.41 -27.97
C LYS A 442 11.08 -3.47 -29.19
N ARG A 443 9.77 -3.37 -28.99
CA ARG A 443 8.75 -3.41 -30.04
C ARG A 443 8.38 -2.03 -30.58
N LEU A 444 8.95 -0.96 -30.03
CA LEU A 444 8.68 0.40 -30.51
C LEU A 444 9.24 0.59 -31.92
N GLY A 445 8.35 0.99 -32.84
CA GLY A 445 8.64 1.43 -34.20
C GLY A 445 7.89 2.72 -34.53
N THR A 446 7.98 3.20 -35.79
CA THR A 446 7.41 4.49 -36.22
C THR A 446 5.89 4.60 -36.07
N ASP A 447 5.14 3.49 -36.09
CA ASP A 447 3.66 3.46 -35.99
C ASP A 447 3.12 2.74 -34.73
N SER A 448 3.89 2.72 -33.66
CA SER A 448 3.63 1.92 -32.44
C SER A 448 2.96 2.67 -31.27
N ASP A 449 2.10 3.65 -31.56
CA ASP A 449 1.55 4.56 -30.52
C ASP A 449 0.82 3.83 -29.37
N ASP A 450 0.10 2.75 -29.67
CA ASP A 450 -0.58 1.95 -28.65
C ASP A 450 0.42 1.23 -27.72
N ILE A 451 1.50 0.66 -28.28
CA ILE A 451 2.57 0.01 -27.49
C ILE A 451 3.29 1.04 -26.62
N ARG A 452 3.54 2.24 -27.17
CA ARG A 452 4.13 3.36 -26.42
C ARG A 452 3.26 3.79 -25.25
N LYS A 453 1.95 3.91 -25.45
CA LYS A 453 0.98 4.27 -24.39
C LYS A 453 0.90 3.19 -23.30
N ASP A 454 0.91 1.92 -23.69
CA ASP A 454 0.92 0.79 -22.75
C ASP A 454 2.21 0.78 -21.91
N ALA A 455 3.37 0.97 -22.54
CA ALA A 455 4.65 1.10 -21.83
C ALA A 455 4.63 2.28 -20.82
N MET A 456 4.06 3.43 -21.21
CA MET A 456 3.90 4.57 -20.30
C MET A 456 2.98 4.26 -19.11
N PHE A 457 1.89 3.51 -19.34
CA PHE A 457 1.00 3.08 -18.26
C PHE A 457 1.72 2.16 -17.28
N LYS A 458 2.49 1.18 -17.77
CA LYS A 458 3.31 0.29 -16.94
C LYS A 458 4.40 1.05 -16.17
N CYS A 459 5.02 2.07 -16.76
CA CYS A 459 5.96 2.94 -16.05
C CYS A 459 5.30 3.66 -14.85
N ARG A 460 4.02 4.06 -14.97
CA ARG A 460 3.28 4.63 -13.85
C ARG A 460 2.98 3.59 -12.78
N GLN A 461 2.62 2.37 -13.17
CA GLN A 461 2.44 1.28 -12.21
C GLN A 461 3.74 0.94 -11.50
N LEU A 462 4.87 0.94 -12.20
CA LEU A 462 6.18 0.73 -11.63
C LEU A 462 6.54 1.82 -10.61
N PHE A 463 6.31 3.09 -10.97
CA PHE A 463 6.50 4.20 -10.03
C PHE A 463 5.67 4.01 -8.74
N LEU A 464 4.38 3.63 -8.87
CA LEU A 464 3.51 3.38 -7.72
C LEU A 464 3.95 2.16 -6.90
N ALA A 465 4.42 1.10 -7.55
CA ALA A 465 4.91 -0.11 -6.89
C ALA A 465 6.19 0.15 -6.07
N LEU A 466 7.06 1.04 -6.58
CA LEU A 466 8.31 1.43 -5.93
C LEU A 466 8.13 2.48 -4.82
N SER A 467 7.05 3.27 -4.88
CA SER A 467 6.85 4.39 -3.96
C SER A 467 6.19 3.94 -2.66
N THR A 468 6.63 4.50 -1.55
CA THR A 468 5.90 4.42 -0.29
C THR A 468 4.64 5.32 -0.34
N PRO A 469 3.60 5.05 0.47
CA PRO A 469 2.43 5.92 0.56
C PRO A 469 2.78 7.38 0.91
N ARG A 470 3.80 7.60 1.76
CA ARG A 470 4.28 8.93 2.13
C ARG A 470 4.93 9.66 0.95
N GLU A 471 5.71 8.96 0.12
CA GLU A 471 6.31 9.54 -1.08
C GLU A 471 5.26 9.88 -2.13
N ILE A 472 4.24 9.03 -2.31
CA ILE A 472 3.10 9.34 -3.20
C ILE A 472 2.38 10.62 -2.72
N MET A 473 2.14 10.74 -1.42
CA MET A 473 1.56 11.95 -0.84
C MET A 473 2.46 13.17 -1.06
N ALA A 474 3.76 13.06 -0.80
CA ALA A 474 4.72 14.15 -0.97
C ALA A 474 4.84 14.59 -2.44
N ASP A 475 4.85 13.65 -3.40
CA ASP A 475 4.82 13.95 -4.83
C ASP A 475 3.57 14.78 -5.18
N HIS A 476 2.38 14.34 -4.77
CA HIS A 476 1.15 15.07 -5.05
C HIS A 476 1.09 16.45 -4.38
N CYS A 477 1.46 16.56 -3.10
CA CYS A 477 1.29 17.78 -2.33
C CYS A 477 2.42 18.81 -2.53
N TRP A 478 3.64 18.37 -2.83
CA TRP A 478 4.80 19.25 -2.92
C TRP A 478 5.44 19.21 -4.30
N GLY A 479 5.75 18.01 -4.79
CA GLY A 479 6.45 17.80 -6.06
C GLY A 479 5.69 18.37 -7.26
N GLN A 480 4.53 17.79 -7.56
CA GLN A 480 3.68 18.17 -8.68
C GLN A 480 3.18 19.61 -8.57
N ILE A 481 2.73 20.05 -7.39
CA ILE A 481 2.27 21.44 -7.19
C ILE A 481 3.40 22.43 -7.47
N GLY A 482 4.60 22.20 -6.93
CA GLY A 482 5.76 23.07 -7.17
C GLY A 482 6.21 23.07 -8.63
N ALA A 483 6.18 21.91 -9.31
CA ALA A 483 6.60 21.77 -10.70
C ALA A 483 5.69 22.60 -11.61
N MET A 484 4.39 22.47 -11.39
CA MET A 484 3.40 23.13 -12.20
C MET A 484 3.34 24.63 -11.96
N MET A 485 3.56 25.07 -10.70
CA MET A 485 3.80 26.48 -10.37
C MET A 485 4.95 27.06 -11.22
N ALA A 486 6.08 26.37 -11.26
CA ALA A 486 7.25 26.81 -12.01
C ALA A 486 7.05 26.75 -13.53
N VAL A 487 6.32 25.75 -14.06
CA VAL A 487 5.96 25.68 -15.49
C VAL A 487 5.10 26.88 -15.89
N GLY A 488 4.03 27.16 -15.13
CA GLY A 488 3.15 28.31 -15.39
C GLY A 488 3.90 29.64 -15.35
N PHE A 489 4.76 29.83 -14.33
CA PHE A 489 5.64 30.99 -14.25
C PHE A 489 6.53 31.13 -15.50
N GLY A 490 7.11 30.03 -15.99
CA GLY A 490 7.95 30.06 -17.17
C GLY A 490 7.20 30.38 -18.47
N VAL A 491 5.90 30.04 -18.56
CA VAL A 491 5.05 30.44 -19.69
C VAL A 491 4.82 31.94 -19.64
N ASP A 492 4.35 32.45 -18.50
CA ASP A 492 3.95 33.85 -18.34
C ASP A 492 5.16 34.81 -18.44
N SER A 493 6.31 34.41 -17.90
CA SER A 493 7.54 35.19 -17.98
C SER A 493 8.27 35.13 -19.33
N GLY A 494 7.85 34.26 -20.25
CA GLY A 494 8.52 34.04 -21.54
C GLY A 494 9.81 33.21 -21.47
N LEU A 495 10.10 32.59 -20.31
CA LEU A 495 11.29 31.74 -20.10
C LEU A 495 11.40 30.63 -21.15
N TRP A 496 10.31 29.91 -21.43
CA TRP A 496 10.34 28.79 -22.36
C TRP A 496 10.64 29.22 -23.80
N VAL A 497 10.11 30.37 -24.21
CA VAL A 497 10.38 30.96 -25.53
C VAL A 497 11.86 31.33 -25.65
N LEU A 498 12.40 32.02 -24.64
CA LEU A 498 13.81 32.40 -24.63
C LEU A 498 14.72 31.17 -24.63
N MET A 499 14.45 30.17 -23.79
CA MET A 499 15.26 28.96 -23.73
C MET A 499 15.23 28.18 -25.05
N ALA A 500 14.08 28.10 -25.71
CA ALA A 500 13.97 27.47 -27.02
C ALA A 500 14.75 28.23 -28.11
N GLN A 501 14.72 29.56 -28.10
CA GLN A 501 15.49 30.41 -29.03
C GLN A 501 17.00 30.27 -28.83
N ASN A 502 17.44 30.12 -27.58
CA ASN A 502 18.85 29.89 -27.23
C ASN A 502 19.37 28.49 -27.66
N GLY A 503 18.47 27.57 -28.02
CA GLY A 503 18.79 26.23 -28.50
C GLY A 503 19.11 25.21 -27.40
N ASP A 504 19.54 24.02 -27.81
CA ASP A 504 19.74 22.85 -26.93
C ASP A 504 21.03 22.90 -26.08
N LYS A 505 21.69 24.06 -26.00
CA LYS A 505 22.89 24.21 -25.17
C LYS A 505 22.52 24.43 -23.69
N PRO A 506 23.43 24.13 -22.74
CA PRO A 506 23.35 24.64 -21.38
C PRO A 506 23.17 26.16 -21.31
N GLN A 507 22.32 26.63 -20.40
CA GLN A 507 21.98 28.03 -20.22
C GLN A 507 22.05 28.39 -18.75
N ARG A 508 22.78 29.47 -18.42
CA ARG A 508 22.99 29.90 -17.04
C ARG A 508 21.84 30.78 -16.56
N VAL A 509 21.43 30.58 -15.30
CA VAL A 509 20.36 31.35 -14.66
C VAL A 509 20.62 32.86 -14.68
N PRO A 510 21.83 33.38 -14.37
CA PRO A 510 22.06 34.82 -14.38
C PRO A 510 21.81 35.47 -15.75
N ASP A 511 22.15 34.78 -16.84
CA ASP A 511 21.98 35.28 -18.21
C ASP A 511 20.49 35.29 -18.62
N LEU A 512 19.78 34.21 -18.29
CA LEU A 512 18.33 34.11 -18.48
C LEU A 512 17.58 35.15 -17.66
N ALA A 513 17.92 35.26 -16.37
CA ALA A 513 17.35 36.22 -15.44
C ALA A 513 17.54 37.66 -15.92
N SER A 514 18.76 38.01 -16.35
CA SER A 514 19.06 39.33 -16.90
C SER A 514 18.27 39.64 -18.18
N SER A 515 18.09 38.64 -19.06
CA SER A 515 17.37 38.81 -20.33
C SER A 515 15.86 38.98 -20.13
N LEU A 516 15.30 38.32 -19.11
CA LEU A 516 13.87 38.34 -18.80
C LEU A 516 13.49 39.42 -17.77
N GLY A 517 14.48 40.08 -17.15
CA GLY A 517 14.22 41.03 -16.05
C GLY A 517 13.73 40.35 -14.77
N ILE A 518 14.13 39.10 -14.51
CA ILE A 518 13.73 38.30 -13.35
C ILE A 518 14.83 38.32 -12.30
N GLU A 519 14.47 38.28 -11.02
CA GLU A 519 15.43 38.16 -9.92
C GLU A 519 16.15 36.78 -9.98
N PRO A 520 17.50 36.74 -10.03
CA PRO A 520 18.22 35.48 -10.26
C PRO A 520 17.95 34.39 -9.23
N LYS A 521 17.78 34.73 -7.94
CA LYS A 521 17.50 33.73 -6.89
C LYS A 521 16.12 33.10 -7.07
N LEU A 522 15.12 33.88 -7.44
CA LEU A 522 13.79 33.37 -7.79
C LEU A 522 13.87 32.37 -8.93
N LEU A 523 14.52 32.74 -10.05
CA LEU A 523 14.63 31.86 -11.21
C LEU A 523 15.42 30.58 -10.88
N SER A 524 16.52 30.71 -10.14
CA SER A 524 17.32 29.57 -9.67
C SER A 524 16.47 28.57 -8.86
N ARG A 525 15.67 29.04 -7.89
CA ARG A 525 14.80 28.18 -7.07
C ARG A 525 13.79 27.40 -7.91
N LEU A 526 13.20 28.04 -8.92
CA LEU A 526 12.23 27.40 -9.82
C LEU A 526 12.90 26.35 -10.70
N MET A 527 14.04 26.69 -11.30
CA MET A 527 14.77 25.79 -12.20
C MET A 527 15.34 24.56 -11.48
N ARG A 528 15.80 24.70 -10.22
CA ARG A 528 16.21 23.56 -9.37
C ARG A 528 15.09 22.55 -9.18
N HIS A 529 13.88 23.03 -8.86
CA HIS A 529 12.73 22.15 -8.67
C HIS A 529 12.32 21.46 -9.98
N LEU A 530 12.29 22.20 -11.09
CA LEU A 530 11.99 21.63 -12.41
C LEU A 530 13.01 20.58 -12.84
N SER A 531 14.29 20.78 -12.52
CA SER A 531 15.35 19.78 -12.74
C SER A 531 15.14 18.53 -11.89
N ALA A 532 14.87 18.70 -10.59
CA ALA A 532 14.59 17.57 -9.69
C ALA A 532 13.37 16.75 -10.12
N MET A 533 12.40 17.38 -10.78
CA MET A 533 11.21 16.73 -11.36
C MET A 533 11.44 16.18 -12.77
N GLY A 534 12.67 16.25 -13.30
CA GLY A 534 13.05 15.71 -14.61
C GLY A 534 12.58 16.53 -15.81
N LEU A 535 12.12 17.77 -15.60
CA LEU A 535 11.64 18.64 -16.68
C LEU A 535 12.79 19.41 -17.35
N LEU A 536 13.87 19.66 -16.62
CA LEU A 536 15.13 20.24 -17.10
C LEU A 536 16.30 19.31 -16.75
N ASN A 537 17.41 19.45 -17.47
CA ASN A 537 18.66 18.78 -17.10
C ASN A 537 19.59 19.80 -16.45
N GLU A 538 19.91 19.65 -15.17
CA GLU A 538 20.96 20.43 -14.51
C GLU A 538 22.34 19.89 -14.88
N VAL A 539 23.19 20.76 -15.43
CA VAL A 539 24.53 20.39 -15.93
C VAL A 539 25.64 21.10 -15.16
N GLY A 540 25.29 22.05 -14.30
CA GLY A 540 26.19 22.82 -13.47
C GLY A 540 25.42 23.69 -12.47
N GLU A 541 26.14 24.34 -11.57
CA GLU A 541 25.53 25.26 -10.59
C GLU A 541 24.78 26.39 -11.31
N ASP A 542 23.47 26.43 -11.11
CA ASP A 542 22.58 27.38 -11.76
C ASP A 542 22.73 27.38 -13.30
N GLU A 543 22.93 26.20 -13.88
CA GLU A 543 23.07 25.99 -15.32
C GLU A 543 22.25 24.77 -15.78
N TYR A 544 21.32 25.02 -16.71
CA TYR A 544 20.32 24.04 -17.12
C TYR A 544 20.21 23.92 -18.63
N GLN A 545 19.96 22.72 -19.11
CA GLN A 545 19.71 22.40 -20.50
C GLN A 545 18.21 22.07 -20.71
N PRO A 546 17.56 22.64 -21.75
CA PRO A 546 16.15 22.37 -22.02
C PRO A 546 15.93 20.93 -22.53
N THR A 547 14.82 20.32 -22.11
CA THR A 547 14.32 19.04 -22.64
C THR A 547 13.36 19.27 -23.80
N ASN A 548 13.04 18.23 -24.57
CA ASN A 548 12.01 18.29 -25.62
C ASN A 548 10.66 18.80 -25.09
N TYR A 549 10.31 18.43 -23.86
CA TYR A 549 9.10 18.90 -23.21
C TYR A 549 9.15 20.41 -22.91
N THR A 550 10.21 20.91 -22.26
CA THR A 550 10.32 22.36 -21.97
C THR A 550 10.43 23.23 -23.23
N LYS A 551 10.99 22.70 -24.33
CA LYS A 551 10.94 23.36 -25.64
C LYS A 551 9.53 23.44 -26.19
N ALA A 552 8.75 22.36 -26.05
CA ALA A 552 7.37 22.31 -26.50
C ALA A 552 6.49 23.36 -25.79
N LEU A 553 6.81 23.73 -24.54
CA LEU A 553 6.13 24.81 -23.82
C LEU A 553 6.27 26.20 -24.47
N SER A 554 7.22 26.39 -25.39
CA SER A 554 7.32 27.63 -26.19
C SER A 554 6.26 27.74 -27.28
N LEU A 555 5.61 26.63 -27.65
CA LEU A 555 4.50 26.62 -28.61
C LEU A 555 3.25 27.13 -27.90
N PRO A 556 2.56 28.17 -28.41
CA PRO A 556 1.34 28.70 -27.78
C PRO A 556 0.29 27.61 -27.51
N GLN A 557 0.17 26.63 -28.40
CA GLN A 557 -0.77 25.52 -28.31
C GLN A 557 -0.54 24.61 -27.10
N ILE A 558 0.68 24.57 -26.57
CA ILE A 558 1.06 23.73 -25.43
C ILE A 558 1.23 24.60 -24.18
N GLY A 559 1.98 25.69 -24.27
CA GLY A 559 2.29 26.57 -23.15
C GLY A 559 1.06 27.29 -22.59
N ASN A 560 0.21 27.87 -23.45
CA ASN A 560 -0.89 28.73 -22.99
C ASN A 560 -1.97 27.97 -22.22
N GLY A 561 -2.07 26.65 -22.39
CA GLY A 561 -2.96 25.79 -21.60
C GLY A 561 -2.69 25.86 -20.10
N TYR A 562 -1.43 26.02 -19.70
CA TYR A 562 -1.04 26.11 -18.28
C TYR A 562 -1.56 27.37 -17.57
N LEU A 563 -1.97 28.40 -18.33
CA LEU A 563 -2.55 29.65 -17.81
C LEU A 563 -4.09 29.67 -17.90
N ALA A 564 -4.69 29.03 -18.91
CA ALA A 564 -6.14 29.03 -19.13
C ALA A 564 -6.88 27.82 -18.54
N ILE A 565 -6.40 26.59 -18.75
CA ILE A 565 -7.04 25.34 -18.28
C ILE A 565 -5.95 24.32 -17.89
N PRO A 566 -5.57 24.23 -16.60
CA PRO A 566 -4.65 23.24 -16.12
C PRO A 566 -5.48 22.12 -15.55
N LEU A 567 -5.38 20.99 -16.22
CA LEU A 567 -6.04 19.74 -15.86
C LEU A 567 -5.45 19.10 -14.57
N ARG A 568 -4.55 19.78 -13.84
CA ARG A 568 -3.96 19.25 -12.58
C ARG A 568 -3.23 20.23 -11.65
N THR A 569 -3.27 21.55 -11.89
CA THR A 569 -2.33 22.50 -11.24
C THR A 569 -3.03 23.68 -10.60
N SER A 570 -2.39 24.38 -9.67
CA SER A 570 -2.91 25.54 -8.92
C SER A 570 -2.70 26.90 -9.61
N THR A 571 -2.29 26.93 -10.89
CA THR A 571 -1.78 28.16 -11.53
C THR A 571 -2.73 28.89 -12.47
N SER A 572 -3.82 28.27 -12.92
CA SER A 572 -4.73 29.00 -13.81
C SER A 572 -5.86 29.68 -13.09
N CYS A 573 -6.57 30.49 -13.87
CA CYS A 573 -7.86 31.04 -13.52
C CYS A 573 -8.99 29.99 -13.29
N THR A 574 -8.78 28.70 -13.52
CA THR A 574 -9.84 27.66 -13.52
C THR A 574 -9.58 26.51 -12.54
N SER A 575 -8.33 26.34 -12.11
CA SER A 575 -7.82 25.28 -11.22
C SER A 575 -8.65 24.99 -9.98
N ALA A 576 -9.09 26.04 -9.27
CA ALA A 576 -9.76 25.88 -8.00
C ALA A 576 -11.10 25.14 -8.12
N GLY A 577 -11.74 25.17 -9.31
CA GLY A 577 -12.98 24.44 -9.57
C GLY A 577 -12.84 22.95 -9.33
N CYS A 578 -11.79 22.31 -9.86
CA CYS A 578 -11.57 20.88 -9.67
C CYS A 578 -10.97 20.58 -8.29
N LEU A 579 -10.00 21.37 -7.82
CA LEU A 579 -9.32 21.12 -6.53
C LEU A 579 -10.26 21.25 -5.32
N LYS A 580 -11.26 22.14 -5.39
CA LYS A 580 -12.26 22.35 -4.34
C LYS A 580 -13.56 21.60 -4.55
N PHE A 581 -13.63 20.68 -5.52
CA PHE A 581 -14.85 19.92 -5.81
C PHE A 581 -15.43 19.24 -4.56
N HIS A 582 -14.57 18.66 -3.72
CA HIS A 582 -14.96 18.01 -2.47
C HIS A 582 -15.75 18.92 -1.51
N GLU A 583 -15.51 20.25 -1.52
CA GLU A 583 -16.23 21.20 -0.68
C GLU A 583 -17.69 21.38 -1.12
N ILE A 584 -17.92 21.50 -2.44
CA ILE A 584 -19.28 21.65 -2.99
C ILE A 584 -20.02 20.31 -2.98
N SER A 585 -19.34 19.17 -3.21
CA SER A 585 -19.93 17.84 -3.08
C SER A 585 -20.45 17.59 -1.67
N ARG A 586 -19.69 17.98 -0.63
CA ARG A 586 -20.13 17.89 0.76
C ARG A 586 -21.43 18.68 1.00
N LYS A 587 -21.51 19.91 0.47
CA LYS A 587 -22.72 20.76 0.59
C LYS A 587 -23.93 20.17 -0.15
N ARG A 588 -23.71 19.37 -1.19
CA ARG A 588 -24.75 18.73 -2.02
C ARG A 588 -25.09 17.29 -1.59
N GLY A 589 -24.54 16.82 -0.46
CA GLY A 589 -24.77 15.46 0.01
C GLY A 589 -24.19 14.37 -0.89
N TRP A 590 -23.05 14.64 -1.54
CA TRP A 590 -22.32 13.68 -2.38
C TRP A 590 -23.09 13.18 -3.60
N THR A 591 -23.90 14.05 -4.22
CA THR A 591 -24.68 13.76 -5.43
C THR A 591 -23.95 14.19 -6.70
N ASN A 592 -24.24 13.51 -7.83
CA ASN A 592 -23.69 13.88 -9.13
C ASN A 592 -24.26 15.23 -9.60
N PRO A 593 -23.44 16.28 -9.80
CA PRO A 593 -23.92 17.58 -10.25
C PRO A 593 -24.29 17.55 -11.73
N THR A 594 -25.46 18.09 -12.07
CA THR A 594 -25.97 18.16 -13.45
C THR A 594 -26.40 19.56 -13.87
N ASN A 595 -26.25 20.55 -12.98
CA ASN A 595 -26.65 21.93 -13.25
C ASN A 595 -25.44 22.76 -13.75
N PRO A 596 -25.44 23.21 -15.02
CA PRO A 596 -24.37 24.03 -15.59
C PRO A 596 -24.33 25.46 -15.03
N GLU A 597 -25.39 25.94 -14.37
CA GLU A 597 -25.44 27.25 -13.69
C GLU A 597 -24.93 27.18 -12.24
N ALA A 598 -24.49 26.00 -11.80
CA ALA A 598 -23.99 25.79 -10.46
C ALA A 598 -22.79 24.82 -10.49
N THR A 599 -21.70 25.24 -11.12
CA THR A 599 -20.49 24.42 -11.25
C THR A 599 -19.56 24.57 -10.04
N SER A 600 -18.57 23.69 -9.96
CA SER A 600 -17.54 23.80 -8.92
C SER A 600 -16.62 25.00 -9.16
N LEU A 601 -16.35 25.36 -10.41
CA LEU A 601 -15.63 26.59 -10.77
C LEU A 601 -16.33 27.84 -10.21
N MET A 602 -17.63 27.97 -10.46
CA MET A 602 -18.45 29.09 -9.96
C MET A 602 -18.36 29.19 -8.44
N ASN A 603 -18.45 28.04 -7.75
CA ASN A 603 -18.35 28.01 -6.29
C ASN A 603 -16.94 28.37 -5.79
N ALA A 604 -15.90 27.84 -6.42
CA ALA A 604 -14.52 27.99 -5.97
C ALA A 604 -14.02 29.44 -6.09
N TYR A 605 -14.48 30.17 -7.10
CA TYR A 605 -14.11 31.57 -7.37
C TYR A 605 -15.19 32.58 -6.97
N GLY A 606 -16.37 32.14 -6.53
CA GLY A 606 -17.48 33.02 -6.16
C GLY A 606 -18.02 33.83 -7.34
N THR A 607 -18.03 33.23 -8.54
CA THR A 607 -18.49 33.85 -9.78
C THR A 607 -19.80 33.21 -10.26
N ASP A 608 -20.63 33.98 -10.97
CA ASP A 608 -21.84 33.54 -11.66
C ASP A 608 -21.60 33.23 -13.14
N LYS A 609 -20.37 33.41 -13.61
CA LYS A 609 -19.98 33.22 -15.02
C LYS A 609 -19.62 31.77 -15.31
N ASP A 610 -20.02 31.31 -16.50
CA ASP A 610 -19.52 30.06 -17.08
C ASP A 610 -18.02 30.15 -17.39
N LEU A 611 -17.40 29.01 -17.72
CA LEU A 611 -15.97 28.91 -18.00
C LEU A 611 -15.52 29.91 -19.08
N PHE A 612 -16.23 30.00 -20.20
CA PHE A 612 -15.83 30.80 -21.35
C PHE A 612 -15.92 32.28 -21.03
N SER A 613 -17.01 32.70 -20.40
CA SER A 613 -17.22 34.08 -19.94
C SER A 613 -16.16 34.49 -18.91
N TRP A 614 -15.86 33.60 -17.95
CA TRP A 614 -14.86 33.80 -16.91
C TRP A 614 -13.44 33.98 -17.46
N VAL A 615 -13.01 33.06 -18.33
CA VAL A 615 -11.66 33.08 -18.92
C VAL A 615 -11.45 34.30 -19.82
N ASN A 616 -12.48 34.71 -20.58
CA ASN A 616 -12.41 35.90 -21.43
C ASN A 616 -12.30 37.19 -20.61
N GLU A 617 -13.08 37.33 -19.54
CA GLU A 617 -13.02 38.51 -18.66
C GLU A 617 -11.63 38.68 -18.04
N LEU A 618 -10.97 37.58 -17.69
CA LEU A 618 -9.63 37.58 -17.13
C LEU A 618 -8.51 37.78 -18.19
N GLY A 619 -8.87 37.94 -19.47
CA GLY A 619 -7.91 38.15 -20.57
C GLY A 619 -7.26 36.86 -21.11
N TYR A 620 -7.70 35.69 -20.66
CA TYR A 620 -7.14 34.39 -21.07
C TYR A 620 -7.88 33.75 -22.25
N GLY A 621 -8.82 34.43 -22.89
CA GLY A 621 -9.60 33.90 -24.03
C GLY A 621 -8.72 33.37 -25.18
N LYS A 622 -7.67 34.11 -25.55
CA LYS A 622 -6.70 33.64 -26.56
C LYS A 622 -5.97 32.38 -26.10
N HIS A 623 -5.57 32.31 -24.83
CA HIS A 623 -4.83 31.18 -24.26
C HIS A 623 -5.67 29.91 -24.29
N LEU A 624 -6.96 30.04 -23.97
CA LEU A 624 -7.94 28.97 -24.11
C LEU A 624 -8.07 28.50 -25.57
N ASN A 625 -8.20 29.44 -26.52
CA ASN A 625 -8.29 29.09 -27.93
C ASN A 625 -7.02 28.36 -28.43
N ASP A 626 -5.83 28.83 -28.04
CA ASP A 626 -4.57 28.15 -28.40
C ASP A 626 -4.53 26.73 -27.83
N TYR A 627 -4.94 26.54 -26.57
CA TYR A 627 -5.01 25.24 -25.90
C TYR A 627 -5.99 24.28 -26.60
N LEU A 628 -7.19 24.75 -26.95
CA LEU A 628 -8.17 23.95 -27.70
C LEU A 628 -7.63 23.55 -29.08
N GLY A 629 -6.84 24.41 -29.74
CA GLY A 629 -6.12 24.06 -30.96
C GLY A 629 -4.98 23.05 -30.75
N GLY A 630 -4.34 23.08 -29.59
CA GLY A 630 -3.23 22.18 -29.20
C GLY A 630 -3.66 20.79 -28.76
N TYR A 631 -4.85 20.66 -28.19
CA TYR A 631 -5.49 19.38 -27.81
C TYR A 631 -5.48 18.33 -28.93
N ASN A 632 -5.47 18.83 -30.17
CA ASN A 632 -5.56 18.10 -31.42
C ASN A 632 -4.20 17.75 -32.05
N LEU A 633 -3.08 18.13 -31.42
CA LEU A 633 -1.72 17.84 -31.91
C LEU A 633 -1.31 16.39 -31.60
N GLY A 634 -0.84 15.67 -32.62
CA GLY A 634 -0.26 14.32 -32.47
C GLY A 634 -1.26 13.17 -32.30
N ARG A 635 -2.58 13.43 -32.40
CA ARG A 635 -3.64 12.40 -32.37
C ARG A 635 -4.11 12.03 -33.78
N ARG A 636 -4.66 10.81 -33.92
CA ARG A 636 -5.39 10.42 -35.15
C ARG A 636 -6.71 11.18 -35.21
N TRP A 637 -7.01 11.71 -36.39
CA TRP A 637 -8.16 12.57 -36.65
C TRP A 637 -9.36 11.74 -37.10
N TRP A 638 -10.57 12.26 -36.95
CA TRP A 638 -11.78 11.56 -37.39
C TRP A 638 -11.74 11.16 -38.86
N ILE A 639 -11.11 11.96 -39.73
CA ILE A 639 -10.92 11.65 -41.17
C ILE A 639 -9.87 10.57 -41.47
N HIS A 640 -9.14 10.10 -40.47
CA HIS A 640 -8.14 9.06 -40.66
C HIS A 640 -8.84 7.75 -41.07
N PRO A 641 -8.31 6.97 -42.04
CA PRO A 641 -8.96 5.74 -42.50
C PRO A 641 -9.26 4.72 -41.39
N ASP A 642 -8.37 4.63 -40.38
CA ASP A 642 -8.58 3.76 -39.21
C ASP A 642 -9.65 4.29 -38.23
N VAL A 643 -10.09 5.54 -38.37
CA VAL A 643 -11.09 6.19 -37.49
C VAL A 643 -12.44 6.26 -38.19
N TYR A 644 -12.54 6.79 -39.41
CA TYR A 644 -13.79 6.83 -40.17
C TYR A 644 -13.54 6.77 -41.69
N PRO A 645 -14.25 5.90 -42.43
CA PRO A 645 -14.09 5.76 -43.88
C PRO A 645 -14.82 6.86 -44.67
N VAL A 646 -14.22 8.06 -44.68
CA VAL A 646 -14.80 9.27 -45.30
C VAL A 646 -15.16 9.08 -46.78
N LYS A 647 -14.28 8.45 -47.57
CA LYS A 647 -14.50 8.30 -49.02
C LYS A 647 -15.75 7.47 -49.29
N GLU A 648 -15.85 6.34 -48.58
CA GLU A 648 -16.91 5.35 -48.75
C GLU A 648 -18.25 5.85 -48.21
N ARG A 649 -18.25 6.56 -47.07
CA ARG A 649 -19.48 6.97 -46.38
C ARG A 649 -19.98 8.35 -46.78
N LEU A 650 -19.09 9.31 -47.05
CA LEU A 650 -19.47 10.70 -47.31
C LEU A 650 -19.32 11.09 -48.78
N ILE A 651 -18.18 10.77 -49.42
CA ILE A 651 -17.88 11.30 -50.76
C ILE A 651 -18.62 10.55 -51.88
N ASN A 652 -18.63 9.21 -51.85
CA ASN A 652 -19.14 8.39 -52.96
C ASN A 652 -20.66 8.49 -53.21
N GLY A 653 -21.43 9.07 -52.28
CA GLY A 653 -22.89 9.21 -52.37
C GLY A 653 -23.41 10.65 -52.39
N ALA A 654 -22.52 11.64 -52.34
CA ALA A 654 -22.92 13.04 -52.20
C ALA A 654 -23.45 13.67 -53.48
N ASP A 655 -24.33 14.66 -53.33
CA ASP A 655 -24.82 15.50 -54.43
C ASP A 655 -23.64 16.29 -55.03
N PRO A 656 -23.31 16.09 -56.33
CA PRO A 656 -22.23 16.80 -56.99
C PRO A 656 -22.55 18.27 -57.29
N GLY A 657 -23.76 18.75 -57.00
CA GLY A 657 -24.19 20.13 -57.19
C GLY A 657 -23.30 21.13 -56.44
N PRO A 658 -22.77 22.17 -57.10
CA PRO A 658 -21.86 23.14 -56.47
C PRO A 658 -22.52 24.00 -55.39
N ASP A 659 -23.86 24.04 -55.36
CA ASP A 659 -24.64 24.74 -54.36
C ASP A 659 -25.22 23.83 -53.26
N ALA A 660 -25.11 22.50 -53.43
CA ALA A 660 -25.61 21.54 -52.46
C ALA A 660 -24.72 21.55 -51.19
N PRO A 661 -25.29 21.67 -49.99
CA PRO A 661 -24.50 21.58 -48.76
C PRO A 661 -23.93 20.15 -48.60
N PHE A 662 -22.61 20.05 -48.50
CA PHE A 662 -21.91 18.77 -48.34
C PHE A 662 -21.52 18.51 -46.89
N LEU A 663 -20.90 19.48 -46.23
CA LEU A 663 -20.47 19.33 -44.84
C LEU A 663 -20.75 20.62 -44.06
N VAL A 664 -21.57 20.51 -43.03
CA VAL A 664 -21.85 21.62 -42.10
C VAL A 664 -21.14 21.32 -40.79
N ASP A 665 -20.09 22.09 -40.48
CA ASP A 665 -19.31 22.03 -39.24
C ASP A 665 -19.95 22.95 -38.19
N ILE A 666 -20.74 22.34 -37.31
CA ILE A 666 -21.51 23.04 -36.28
C ILE A 666 -20.68 23.09 -35.00
N GLY A 667 -20.48 24.28 -34.43
CA GLY A 667 -19.56 24.48 -33.31
C GLY A 667 -18.09 24.43 -33.72
N GLY A 668 -17.80 24.65 -35.01
CA GLY A 668 -16.48 24.42 -35.60
C GLY A 668 -15.39 25.42 -35.21
N ASN A 669 -15.67 26.37 -34.32
CA ASN A 669 -14.74 27.36 -33.81
C ASN A 669 -14.10 28.17 -34.96
N VAL A 670 -12.77 28.17 -35.10
CA VAL A 670 -12.05 28.84 -36.19
C VAL A 670 -11.96 28.01 -37.49
N GLY A 671 -12.65 26.86 -37.58
CA GLY A 671 -12.77 26.05 -38.80
C GLY A 671 -11.59 25.11 -39.09
N HIS A 672 -10.92 24.59 -38.05
CA HIS A 672 -9.77 23.69 -38.22
C HIS A 672 -10.12 22.38 -38.94
N ASP A 673 -11.30 21.82 -38.67
CA ASP A 673 -11.76 20.54 -39.23
C ASP A 673 -12.05 20.66 -40.72
N LEU A 674 -12.84 21.65 -41.12
CA LEU A 674 -13.09 21.93 -42.55
C LEU A 674 -11.79 22.21 -43.32
N LYS A 675 -10.86 22.95 -42.73
CA LYS A 675 -9.55 23.23 -43.35
C LYS A 675 -8.75 21.95 -43.59
N ARG A 676 -8.70 21.05 -42.60
CA ARG A 676 -8.01 19.76 -42.71
C ARG A 676 -8.72 18.80 -43.66
N PHE A 677 -10.05 18.76 -43.61
CA PHE A 677 -10.86 17.96 -44.51
C PHE A 677 -10.60 18.36 -45.96
N ARG A 678 -10.62 19.66 -46.27
CA ARG A 678 -10.32 20.18 -47.62
C ARG A 678 -8.89 19.88 -48.07
N ALA A 679 -7.92 19.94 -47.16
CA ALA A 679 -6.55 19.55 -47.46
C ALA A 679 -6.41 18.05 -47.78
N ALA A 680 -7.15 17.19 -47.07
CA ALA A 680 -7.11 15.74 -47.28
C ALA A 680 -7.95 15.27 -48.48
N PHE A 681 -9.05 15.98 -48.78
CA PHE A 681 -10.01 15.67 -49.85
C PHE A 681 -10.31 16.93 -50.67
N PRO A 682 -9.35 17.42 -51.48
CA PRO A 682 -9.54 18.64 -52.28
C PRO A 682 -10.67 18.54 -53.30
N ASP A 683 -10.93 17.32 -53.80
CA ASP A 683 -11.94 17.03 -54.82
C ASP A 683 -13.34 16.73 -54.25
N ALA A 684 -13.55 16.90 -52.93
CA ALA A 684 -14.86 16.66 -52.32
C ALA A 684 -15.92 17.64 -52.87
N PRO A 685 -17.14 17.16 -53.21
CA PRO A 685 -18.17 17.96 -53.87
C PRO A 685 -18.91 18.91 -52.91
N GLY A 686 -19.70 19.83 -53.46
CA GLY A 686 -20.64 20.67 -52.71
C GLY A 686 -20.03 21.79 -51.85
N LYS A 687 -20.87 22.41 -51.01
CA LYS A 687 -20.54 23.53 -50.12
C LYS A 687 -20.13 23.05 -48.73
N PHE A 688 -19.06 23.65 -48.21
CA PHE A 688 -18.61 23.50 -46.84
C PHE A 688 -19.07 24.72 -46.03
N ILE A 689 -19.72 24.47 -44.90
CA ILE A 689 -20.35 25.53 -44.10
C ILE A 689 -19.82 25.42 -42.67
N LEU A 690 -19.27 26.51 -42.14
CA LEU A 690 -18.86 26.64 -40.75
C LEU A 690 -19.92 27.42 -39.97
N GLN A 691 -20.38 26.87 -38.84
CA GLN A 691 -21.37 27.49 -37.96
C GLN A 691 -20.82 27.64 -36.54
N ASP A 692 -20.88 28.87 -36.00
CA ASP A 692 -20.55 29.14 -34.60
C ASP A 692 -21.21 30.45 -34.13
N LEU A 693 -21.10 30.76 -32.84
CA LEU A 693 -21.62 32.00 -32.26
C LEU A 693 -20.99 33.23 -32.95
N PRO A 694 -21.71 34.37 -33.03
CA PRO A 694 -21.24 35.60 -33.68
C PRO A 694 -19.84 36.04 -33.25
N MET A 695 -19.53 35.89 -31.95
CA MET A 695 -18.24 36.28 -31.39
C MET A 695 -17.07 35.41 -31.88
N MET A 696 -17.32 34.15 -32.26
CA MET A 696 -16.32 33.22 -32.75
C MET A 696 -16.10 33.40 -34.25
N VAL A 697 -17.19 33.50 -35.03
CA VAL A 697 -17.11 33.73 -36.48
C VAL A 697 -16.34 35.01 -36.81
N ARG A 698 -16.52 36.08 -36.03
CA ARG A 698 -15.80 37.35 -36.20
C ARG A 698 -14.30 37.28 -35.90
N GLN A 699 -13.83 36.23 -35.21
CA GLN A 699 -12.40 36.05 -34.89
C GLN A 699 -11.63 35.30 -36.00
N ILE A 700 -12.33 34.77 -37.00
CA ILE A 700 -11.73 33.99 -38.09
C ILE A 700 -10.94 34.94 -39.01
N LYS A 701 -9.64 34.64 -39.18
CA LYS A 701 -8.73 35.39 -40.06
C LYS A 701 -8.21 34.58 -41.24
N ASP A 702 -8.02 33.27 -41.05
CA ASP A 702 -7.24 32.41 -41.96
C ASP A 702 -8.01 31.12 -42.36
N LEU A 703 -9.20 31.29 -42.95
CA LEU A 703 -10.04 30.22 -43.49
C LEU A 703 -10.21 30.34 -45.01
N ASP A 704 -10.30 29.20 -45.69
CA ASP A 704 -10.47 29.14 -47.15
C ASP A 704 -11.76 29.85 -47.58
N SER A 705 -11.67 30.72 -48.59
CA SER A 705 -12.81 31.51 -49.08
C SER A 705 -13.96 30.66 -49.67
N SER A 706 -13.71 29.38 -49.96
CA SER A 706 -14.74 28.43 -50.40
C SER A 706 -15.59 27.89 -49.24
N ILE A 707 -15.20 28.13 -47.98
CA ILE A 707 -15.98 27.77 -46.80
C ILE A 707 -16.90 28.93 -46.41
N VAL A 708 -18.21 28.65 -46.35
CA VAL A 708 -19.23 29.64 -45.98
C VAL A 708 -19.33 29.72 -44.46
N CYS A 709 -19.04 30.87 -43.87
CA CYS A 709 -19.21 31.10 -42.43
C CYS A 709 -20.62 31.62 -42.13
N VAL A 710 -21.28 31.03 -41.15
CA VAL A 710 -22.64 31.36 -40.73
C VAL A 710 -22.65 31.60 -39.21
N GLU A 711 -23.09 32.80 -38.79
CA GLU A 711 -23.37 33.06 -37.37
C GLU A 711 -24.61 32.21 -36.96
N TYR A 712 -24.45 31.29 -36.02
CA TYR A 712 -25.50 30.35 -35.60
C TYR A 712 -25.35 29.96 -34.12
N ASP A 713 -26.47 29.97 -33.40
CA ASP A 713 -26.59 29.37 -32.07
C ASP A 713 -27.31 28.03 -32.22
N PHE A 714 -26.64 26.93 -31.84
CA PHE A 714 -27.18 25.59 -32.01
C PHE A 714 -28.46 25.33 -31.22
N ARG A 715 -28.84 26.20 -30.27
CA ARG A 715 -30.12 26.10 -29.56
C ARG A 715 -31.31 26.52 -30.44
N ASP A 716 -31.04 27.22 -31.54
CA ASP A 716 -32.03 27.64 -32.53
C ASP A 716 -32.20 26.59 -33.63
N GLU A 717 -33.29 26.66 -34.39
CA GLU A 717 -33.55 25.76 -35.52
C GLU A 717 -32.42 25.82 -36.57
N GLN A 718 -31.94 24.66 -37.02
CA GLN A 718 -30.83 24.59 -37.98
C GLN A 718 -31.20 25.25 -39.32
N PRO A 719 -30.48 26.32 -39.74
CA PRO A 719 -30.82 27.10 -40.93
C PRO A 719 -30.43 26.43 -42.25
N VAL A 720 -29.48 25.49 -42.25
CA VAL A 720 -29.06 24.76 -43.46
C VAL A 720 -29.89 23.49 -43.62
N LYS A 721 -30.71 23.42 -44.67
CA LYS A 721 -31.57 22.27 -44.98
C LYS A 721 -30.97 21.42 -46.11
N GLY A 722 -31.21 20.11 -46.09
CA GLY A 722 -30.87 19.19 -47.19
C GLY A 722 -29.38 18.88 -47.37
N ALA A 723 -28.56 19.06 -46.33
CA ALA A 723 -27.14 18.74 -46.38
C ALA A 723 -26.91 17.21 -46.41
N PHE A 724 -26.05 16.73 -47.32
CA PHE A 724 -25.60 15.32 -47.35
C PHE A 724 -24.51 15.10 -46.28
N GLY A 725 -24.92 15.13 -45.01
CA GLY A 725 -24.00 15.07 -43.86
C GLY A 725 -24.00 16.37 -43.06
N LEU A 726 -24.72 16.38 -41.95
CA LEU A 726 -24.53 17.36 -40.88
C LEU A 726 -23.41 16.81 -39.99
N PHE A 727 -22.27 17.48 -39.98
CA PHE A 727 -21.06 17.02 -39.28
C PHE A 727 -20.81 17.89 -38.07
N HIS A 728 -21.14 17.40 -36.88
CA HIS A 728 -21.11 18.23 -35.68
C HIS A 728 -19.77 18.08 -34.95
N PHE A 729 -19.10 19.21 -34.66
CA PHE A 729 -17.87 19.25 -33.90
C PHE A 729 -18.11 19.82 -32.49
N PHE A 730 -17.55 19.13 -31.48
CA PHE A 730 -17.16 19.67 -30.17
C PHE A 730 -18.04 20.77 -29.55
N SER A 731 -19.03 20.36 -28.74
CA SER A 731 -19.52 21.24 -27.67
C SER A 731 -20.43 20.59 -26.61
N TYR A 732 -20.40 19.28 -26.30
CA TYR A 732 -21.45 18.73 -25.41
C TYR A 732 -21.04 17.97 -24.16
N HIS A 733 -19.75 17.75 -23.93
CA HIS A 733 -19.31 17.48 -22.55
C HIS A 733 -19.48 18.69 -21.62
N VAL A 734 -19.85 19.85 -22.15
CA VAL A 734 -20.08 21.09 -21.39
C VAL A 734 -21.54 21.24 -20.94
N PHE A 735 -22.51 20.59 -21.62
CA PHE A 735 -23.93 20.83 -21.39
C PHE A 735 -24.69 19.53 -21.12
N ALA A 736 -24.81 19.16 -19.85
CA ALA A 736 -25.48 17.92 -19.41
C ALA A 736 -26.92 17.73 -19.94
N ASN A 737 -27.64 18.82 -20.26
CA ASN A 737 -29.07 18.80 -20.63
C ASN A 737 -29.45 19.49 -21.96
N ALA A 738 -28.52 20.11 -22.70
CA ALA A 738 -28.85 20.87 -23.92
C ALA A 738 -29.10 19.99 -25.16
N TRP A 739 -28.75 18.70 -25.07
CA TRP A 739 -28.87 17.74 -26.18
C TRP A 739 -30.32 17.59 -26.68
N PHE A 740 -31.31 17.60 -25.76
CA PHE A 740 -32.72 17.40 -26.08
C PHE A 740 -33.25 18.58 -26.89
N VAL A 741 -32.90 19.80 -26.50
CA VAL A 741 -33.28 21.04 -27.20
C VAL A 741 -32.66 21.10 -28.60
N TYR A 742 -31.40 20.66 -28.75
CA TYR A 742 -30.73 20.60 -30.06
C TYR A 742 -31.35 19.57 -31.00
N ILE A 743 -31.60 18.33 -30.55
CA ILE A 743 -32.20 17.32 -31.44
C ILE A 743 -33.66 17.67 -31.76
N GLN A 744 -34.39 18.29 -30.83
CA GLN A 744 -35.69 18.91 -31.12
C GLN A 744 -35.60 20.06 -32.13
N ALA A 745 -34.51 20.84 -32.14
CA ALA A 745 -34.29 21.90 -33.13
C ALA A 745 -33.89 21.37 -34.52
N LEU A 746 -33.45 20.10 -34.62
CA LEU A 746 -33.26 19.36 -35.88
C LEU A 746 -34.56 18.70 -36.38
N GLU A 747 -35.54 18.48 -35.49
CA GLU A 747 -36.84 17.82 -35.76
C GLU A 747 -37.71 18.51 -36.84
N PRO A 748 -37.70 19.85 -37.04
CA PRO A 748 -38.48 20.47 -38.14
C PRO A 748 -37.91 20.19 -39.54
N ILE A 749 -36.68 19.70 -39.67
CA ILE A 749 -36.06 19.40 -40.97
C ILE A 749 -36.78 18.24 -41.68
N THR A 750 -37.40 17.33 -40.93
CA THR A 750 -38.02 16.11 -41.47
C THR A 750 -39.49 16.26 -41.87
N TYR A 751 -40.23 17.23 -41.32
CA TYR A 751 -41.69 17.25 -41.48
C TYR A 751 -42.23 18.11 -42.64
N THR A 752 -41.45 19.03 -43.21
CA THR A 752 -42.02 20.05 -44.11
C THR A 752 -41.73 19.95 -45.62
N GLN A 753 -40.91 19.03 -46.12
CA GLN A 753 -40.71 18.93 -47.58
C GLN A 753 -40.69 17.47 -48.11
N PRO A 754 -41.68 17.08 -48.95
CA PRO A 754 -41.78 15.72 -49.51
C PRO A 754 -40.77 15.38 -50.61
N TYR A 755 -39.64 16.10 -50.73
CA TYR A 755 -38.70 15.97 -51.86
C TYR A 755 -37.20 15.87 -51.51
N ILE A 756 -36.82 15.62 -50.25
CA ILE A 756 -35.41 15.29 -49.96
C ILE A 756 -35.23 13.77 -50.08
N THR A 757 -34.92 13.29 -51.29
CA THR A 757 -34.54 11.88 -51.56
C THR A 757 -33.08 11.59 -51.19
N GLY A 758 -32.58 12.17 -50.08
CA GLY A 758 -31.21 12.01 -49.61
C GLY A 758 -31.16 11.84 -48.10
N VAL A 759 -30.48 10.80 -47.63
CA VAL A 759 -30.31 10.51 -46.20
C VAL A 759 -29.47 11.62 -45.57
N THR A 760 -30.06 12.40 -44.65
CA THR A 760 -29.29 13.31 -43.79
C THR A 760 -28.62 12.49 -42.69
N MET A 761 -27.29 12.46 -42.69
CA MET A 761 -26.50 11.78 -41.65
C MET A 761 -26.03 12.79 -40.62
N LEU A 762 -26.10 12.43 -39.34
CA LEU A 762 -25.47 13.17 -38.25
C LEU A 762 -24.22 12.41 -37.82
N LEU A 763 -23.07 13.08 -37.89
CA LEU A 763 -21.80 12.55 -37.39
C LEU A 763 -21.43 13.28 -36.10
N ILE A 764 -21.22 12.51 -35.03
CA ILE A 764 -20.81 13.00 -33.72
C ILE A 764 -19.41 12.45 -33.45
N ASN A 765 -18.41 13.33 -33.40
CA ASN A 765 -17.04 12.96 -33.06
C ASN A 765 -16.78 13.19 -31.56
N GLU A 766 -16.71 12.12 -30.78
CA GLU A 766 -16.80 12.17 -29.32
C GLU A 766 -16.03 11.04 -28.62
N PHE A 767 -15.60 11.25 -27.36
CA PHE A 767 -14.97 10.18 -26.59
C PHE A 767 -15.99 9.14 -26.14
N LEU A 768 -15.61 7.86 -26.31
CA LEU A 768 -16.36 6.72 -25.80
C LEU A 768 -15.66 6.16 -24.57
N VAL A 769 -16.26 6.34 -23.39
CA VAL A 769 -15.74 5.72 -22.16
C VAL A 769 -16.05 4.22 -22.21
N PRO A 770 -15.05 3.33 -22.16
CA PRO A 770 -15.32 1.90 -22.09
C PRO A 770 -15.86 1.54 -20.70
N GLU A 771 -16.73 0.53 -20.64
CA GLU A 771 -17.34 0.05 -19.38
C GLU A 771 -16.31 -0.48 -18.37
N THR A 772 -15.15 -0.95 -18.86
CA THR A 772 -14.00 -1.35 -18.04
C THR A 772 -12.69 -0.93 -18.71
N GLY A 773 -11.63 -0.74 -17.91
CA GLY A 773 -10.30 -0.46 -18.44
C GLY A 773 -10.15 0.91 -19.12
N ALA A 774 -10.90 1.93 -18.67
CA ALA A 774 -10.85 3.26 -19.27
C ALA A 774 -9.45 3.90 -19.18
N HIS A 775 -9.00 4.46 -20.30
CA HIS A 775 -7.71 5.14 -20.38
C HIS A 775 -7.73 6.44 -19.59
N TRP A 776 -6.63 6.74 -18.89
CA TRP A 776 -6.53 7.87 -17.95
C TRP A 776 -6.80 9.24 -18.58
N GLU A 777 -6.51 9.44 -19.87
CA GLU A 777 -6.79 10.72 -20.54
C GLU A 777 -8.29 10.99 -20.63
N ILE A 778 -9.08 9.93 -20.88
CA ILE A 778 -10.53 10.04 -21.03
C ILE A 778 -11.18 10.26 -19.66
N THR A 779 -10.76 9.49 -18.65
CA THR A 779 -11.29 9.66 -17.29
C THR A 779 -10.80 10.95 -16.64
N GLY A 780 -9.59 11.40 -16.96
CA GLY A 780 -9.08 12.71 -16.56
C GLY A 780 -9.90 13.85 -17.17
N LEU A 781 -10.25 13.74 -18.45
CA LEU A 781 -11.15 14.70 -19.10
C LEU A 781 -12.53 14.69 -18.45
N ASP A 782 -13.08 13.52 -18.12
CA ASP A 782 -14.37 13.40 -17.42
C ASP A 782 -14.41 14.15 -16.09
N MET A 783 -13.40 13.97 -15.23
CA MET A 783 -13.30 14.69 -13.96
C MET A 783 -13.23 16.22 -14.14
N MET A 784 -12.71 16.66 -15.29
CA MET A 784 -12.65 18.08 -15.64
C MET A 784 -14.00 18.59 -16.13
N MET A 785 -14.74 17.78 -16.89
CA MET A 785 -16.12 18.09 -17.27
C MET A 785 -17.03 18.19 -16.04
N LEU A 786 -16.84 17.30 -15.08
CA LEU A 786 -17.53 17.30 -13.81
C LEU A 786 -17.26 18.60 -13.01
N GLY A 787 -15.98 18.98 -12.88
CA GLY A 787 -15.58 20.14 -12.08
C GLY A 787 -15.92 21.49 -12.72
N LEU A 788 -15.66 21.65 -14.01
CA LEU A 788 -15.81 22.93 -14.70
C LEU A 788 -17.23 23.17 -15.22
N PHE A 789 -17.97 22.11 -15.55
CA PHE A 789 -19.23 22.21 -16.28
C PHE A 789 -20.40 21.46 -15.64
N SER A 790 -20.19 20.68 -14.57
CA SER A 790 -21.22 19.77 -14.01
C SER A 790 -21.78 18.82 -15.07
N SER A 791 -20.88 18.21 -15.83
CA SER A 791 -21.20 17.38 -16.99
C SER A 791 -20.25 16.18 -17.08
N GLU A 792 -20.47 15.28 -18.03
CA GLU A 792 -19.83 13.96 -18.07
C GLU A 792 -19.39 13.51 -19.49
N GLN A 793 -18.40 12.64 -19.50
CA GLN A 793 -18.04 11.75 -20.59
C GLN A 793 -18.97 10.54 -20.58
N ARG A 794 -19.40 10.08 -21.75
CA ARG A 794 -20.45 9.05 -21.85
C ARG A 794 -19.91 7.70 -22.28
N THR A 795 -20.44 6.65 -21.69
CA THR A 795 -20.20 5.29 -22.16
C THR A 795 -21.01 5.01 -23.44
N ARG A 796 -20.71 3.88 -24.09
CA ARG A 796 -21.51 3.40 -25.22
C ARG A 796 -23.00 3.29 -24.87
N ALA A 797 -23.32 2.70 -23.73
CA ALA A 797 -24.71 2.55 -23.30
C ALA A 797 -25.41 3.90 -23.08
N ALA A 798 -24.70 4.87 -22.50
CA ALA A 798 -25.21 6.22 -22.31
C ALA A 798 -25.48 6.94 -23.65
N TRP A 799 -24.62 6.76 -24.66
CA TRP A 799 -24.87 7.29 -26.00
C TRP A 799 -26.08 6.64 -26.69
N TYR A 800 -26.27 5.33 -26.56
CA TYR A 800 -27.47 4.66 -27.09
C TYR A 800 -28.76 5.16 -26.41
N ASP A 801 -28.78 5.30 -25.08
CA ASP A 801 -29.95 5.88 -24.37
C ASP A 801 -30.21 7.32 -24.83
N LEU A 802 -29.16 8.11 -25.01
CA LEU A 802 -29.27 9.50 -25.43
C LEU A 802 -29.85 9.61 -26.85
N ILE A 803 -29.20 8.98 -27.82
CA ILE A 803 -29.48 9.16 -29.24
C ILE A 803 -30.72 8.38 -29.68
N GLU A 804 -30.83 7.11 -29.30
CA GLU A 804 -31.93 6.28 -29.80
C GLU A 804 -33.20 6.48 -29.00
N ARG A 805 -33.10 6.35 -27.68
CA ARG A 805 -34.30 6.33 -26.84
C ARG A 805 -34.87 7.72 -26.60
N ARG A 806 -34.02 8.71 -26.32
CA ARG A 806 -34.50 10.05 -25.99
C ARG A 806 -34.60 10.95 -27.21
N ALA A 807 -33.68 10.83 -28.17
CA ALA A 807 -33.62 11.71 -29.34
C ALA A 807 -34.43 11.25 -30.54
N GLY A 808 -34.78 9.96 -30.62
CA GLY A 808 -35.49 9.39 -31.76
C GLY A 808 -34.64 9.26 -33.03
N LEU A 809 -33.31 9.34 -32.93
CA LEU A 809 -32.40 9.03 -34.03
C LEU A 809 -31.98 7.56 -33.97
N LYS A 810 -31.39 7.03 -35.05
CA LYS A 810 -30.83 5.67 -35.05
C LYS A 810 -29.31 5.74 -35.12
N ILE A 811 -28.59 5.08 -34.21
CA ILE A 811 -27.15 4.91 -34.36
C ILE A 811 -26.91 3.81 -35.41
N ILE A 812 -26.26 4.17 -36.51
CA ILE A 812 -25.89 3.24 -37.57
C ILE A 812 -24.63 2.46 -37.16
N GLN A 813 -23.59 3.18 -36.75
CA GLN A 813 -22.34 2.57 -36.34
C GLN A 813 -21.53 3.54 -35.45
N ILE A 814 -20.75 2.97 -34.53
CA ILE A 814 -19.74 3.71 -33.76
C ILE A 814 -18.37 3.23 -34.24
N TRP A 815 -17.62 4.15 -34.85
CA TRP A 815 -16.26 3.92 -35.36
C TRP A 815 -15.24 4.36 -34.31
N SER A 816 -14.18 3.59 -34.06
CA SER A 816 -13.25 3.84 -32.96
C SER A 816 -11.85 3.35 -33.31
N ALA A 817 -10.81 4.10 -32.92
CA ALA A 817 -9.44 3.86 -33.38
C ALA A 817 -8.39 3.65 -32.27
N GLY A 818 -8.83 3.23 -31.08
CA GLY A 818 -7.94 2.87 -29.96
C GLY A 818 -8.02 3.81 -28.76
N ALA A 819 -7.12 3.62 -27.79
CA ALA A 819 -7.14 4.32 -26.51
C ALA A 819 -6.73 5.79 -26.63
N GLY A 820 -7.55 6.68 -26.05
CA GLY A 820 -7.29 8.13 -26.08
C GLY A 820 -7.52 8.79 -27.44
N VAL A 821 -8.26 8.13 -28.33
CA VAL A 821 -8.73 8.67 -29.62
C VAL A 821 -10.26 8.77 -29.58
N GLU A 822 -10.81 9.81 -30.19
CA GLU A 822 -12.25 10.00 -30.32
C GLU A 822 -12.88 8.94 -31.24
N SER A 823 -14.16 8.71 -31.02
CA SER A 823 -14.99 7.83 -31.81
C SER A 823 -15.95 8.64 -32.67
N VAL A 824 -16.23 8.18 -33.88
CA VAL A 824 -17.28 8.77 -34.73
C VAL A 824 -18.56 7.96 -34.54
N ILE A 825 -19.58 8.56 -33.94
CA ILE A 825 -20.93 8.01 -33.83
C ILE A 825 -21.71 8.48 -35.06
N GLU A 826 -22.07 7.55 -35.91
CA GLU A 826 -22.83 7.79 -37.13
C GLU A 826 -24.31 7.54 -36.87
N CYS A 827 -25.14 8.56 -37.11
CA CYS A 827 -26.57 8.53 -36.84
C CYS A 827 -27.39 8.89 -38.08
N GLU A 828 -28.59 8.33 -38.16
CA GLU A 828 -29.58 8.60 -39.19
C GLU A 828 -30.91 9.02 -38.54
N VAL A 829 -31.66 9.90 -39.21
CA VAL A 829 -33.00 10.30 -38.76
C VAL A 829 -34.03 9.23 -39.17
N ILE A 830 -34.84 8.76 -38.22
CA ILE A 830 -35.89 7.79 -38.50
C ILE A 830 -37.08 8.52 -39.14
N ASN A 831 -37.34 8.28 -40.43
CA ASN A 831 -38.62 8.67 -41.03
C ASN A 831 -39.71 7.78 -40.41
N TYR A 832 -40.58 8.36 -39.59
CA TYR A 832 -41.83 7.70 -39.20
C TYR A 832 -42.72 7.63 -40.44
N GLU A 833 -42.70 6.51 -41.17
CA GLU A 833 -43.79 6.16 -42.06
C GLU A 833 -45.01 5.89 -41.18
N GLY A 834 -45.89 6.89 -41.06
CA GLY A 834 -47.19 6.68 -40.43
C GLY A 834 -47.95 5.61 -41.22
N GLU A 835 -48.25 4.48 -40.59
CA GLU A 835 -49.38 3.66 -41.02
C GLU A 835 -50.64 4.55 -40.92
N ALA A 836 -51.25 4.78 -42.08
CA ALA A 836 -52.44 5.61 -42.28
C ALA A 836 -53.70 5.04 -41.65
#